data_AF-A0A1G5FEL4-F1
#
_entry.id   AF-A0A1G5FEL4-F1
#
_cell.length_a   1.000
_cell.length_b   1.000
_cell.length_c   1.000
_cell.angle_alpha   90.00
_cell.angle_beta   90.00
_cell.angle_gamma   90.00
#
_symmetry.space_group_name_H-M   'P 1'
#
loop_
_entity.id
_entity.type
_entity.pdbx_description
1 polymer ?
#
loop_
_entity_poly.entity_id
_entity_poly.type
_entity_poly.pdbx_seq_one_letter_code
_entity_poly.pdbx_strand_id
1 'polypeptide(L)'
;MNSFNQFKVNIYRDMSESQHLHTDVELLYVVEGSINIKIKDAVFTLKRDDVFVINSSIQHSIETVEKSIVCSIMYDYQILVHILKKPNSFFMCNSSVDKSKSYNEIIRLCRDVVYQHVASIKKTDSLMYSMLYKLLDELVEHHMVDDTNSEISENHDADEKLQIIIHYVHTNYQDGISLSDLAKQMYTSTSTLSRLFKKQTGTYFAEYVNQVRTRYAIDELLYTEKNMTKIAMDCGFSNASAFTKVFREIYNMAPTEYRQKMKGNVKNEVQVDDDIKEKIQAEFKRPDEDEYQVAPVETIVDVQNTTELKRCWNKLINVGFIHDVLRANTQYHIEYLHKELGFTYARIWMVFNSKTMVSDGVTVGNYNFDMIFEALDFLVDHHITPWLDFTNRPYANVTNSEESAWFEDIRIVYKDKRVWENLYKQFFKMLVRRYGEKEVSKWRFEIGLEGFHSDYDTFYILDGYDFIDVYEFIAQTVKKLVPAAQVGYSAGPGIEGQTSFDTILTKLRDCKVQPDFISVILFPYIPKTVSGLKGGKAQFVRSQDRDFEGNELERIGKAFDKLGIPRNKIVISEWNLTCSNRNYLNDSTFRACLFIRNIVKFAADIDVWGLWFASDWQCNSYSARNVINGGGGLLSKDTIRKPIFYAIKMINHLGSQVVARGENFMVTKLAADEFQIVCFNLNWYNSSYFINAENQATVAEAKAYFDQTNTKKKIVIKLSGVSENSGYYVKRRSVNSNQGSIIDEWGKFDNDEKLERTEIKYLQEMCVPQLSRTKVQSKGHMLTLELELEPQEFCMLHVLPEY
;
A
#
# COMPACT_ATOMS: atom_id res chain seq x y z
N MET A 1 -10.54 5.78 36.35
CA MET A 1 -9.92 6.65 35.32
C MET A 1 -10.01 8.08 35.85
N ASN A 2 -8.98 8.55 36.54
CA ASN A 2 -8.90 9.96 36.90
C ASN A 2 -8.49 10.71 35.62
N SER A 3 -9.48 11.27 34.91
CA SER A 3 -9.23 12.35 33.95
C SER A 3 -8.51 13.47 34.70
N PHE A 4 -7.46 14.09 34.18
CA PHE A 4 -7.22 15.55 34.20
C PHE A 4 -5.91 15.87 33.43
N ASN A 5 -6.00 16.80 32.47
CA ASN A 5 -4.96 17.45 31.64
C ASN A 5 -3.61 16.76 31.44
N GLN A 6 -3.61 15.73 30.59
CA GLN A 6 -2.41 15.02 30.15
C GLN A 6 -1.40 15.88 29.36
N PHE A 7 -1.89 16.88 28.64
CA PHE A 7 -1.08 17.74 27.79
C PHE A 7 -1.53 19.20 27.95
N LYS A 8 -0.60 20.14 27.84
CA LYS A 8 -0.87 21.58 27.72
C LYS A 8 -0.11 22.13 26.51
N VAL A 9 -0.80 22.89 25.68
CA VAL A 9 -0.21 23.58 24.53
C VAL A 9 -0.41 25.07 24.75
N ASN A 10 0.67 25.85 24.71
CA ASN A 10 0.65 27.30 24.84
C ASN A 10 1.48 27.93 23.74
N ILE A 11 1.03 29.07 23.21
CA ILE A 11 1.78 29.87 22.25
C ILE A 11 2.12 31.21 22.90
N TYR A 12 3.41 31.53 22.96
CA TYR A 12 3.92 32.74 23.58
C TYR A 12 4.51 33.67 22.53
N ARG A 13 4.24 34.96 22.69
CA ARG A 13 5.00 36.04 22.06
C ARG A 13 6.08 36.48 23.04
N ASP A 14 7.33 36.55 22.58
CA ASP A 14 8.47 37.00 23.36
C ASP A 14 8.59 36.32 24.74
N MET A 15 8.61 34.98 24.73
CA MET A 15 8.69 34.14 25.92
C MET A 15 9.89 34.53 26.81
N SER A 16 9.62 34.80 28.08
CA SER A 16 10.62 35.13 29.09
C SER A 16 10.25 34.48 30.42
N GLU A 17 11.06 33.53 30.85
CA GLU A 17 10.86 32.78 32.09
C GLU A 17 12.12 32.81 32.94
N SER A 18 11.97 33.27 34.18
CA SER A 18 13.05 33.25 35.16
C SER A 18 13.40 31.81 35.56
N GLN A 19 14.56 31.65 36.20
CA GLN A 19 15.08 30.33 36.54
C GLN A 19 14.11 29.54 37.42
N HIS A 20 13.63 28.40 36.92
CA HIS A 20 12.66 27.54 37.61
C HIS A 20 12.86 26.07 37.22
N LEU A 21 12.05 25.17 37.80
CA LEU A 21 11.98 23.76 37.43
C LEU A 21 10.53 23.26 37.60
N HIS A 22 10.13 22.31 36.77
CA HIS A 22 8.85 21.61 36.87
C HIS A 22 9.04 20.14 36.57
N THR A 23 8.04 19.31 36.88
CA THR A 23 8.10 17.86 36.58
C THR A 23 7.43 17.48 35.27
N ASP A 24 6.77 18.42 34.60
CA ASP A 24 6.30 18.19 33.25
C ASP A 24 7.54 18.11 32.34
N VAL A 25 7.47 17.31 31.29
CA VAL A 25 8.45 17.39 30.23
C VAL A 25 7.92 18.41 29.23
N GLU A 26 8.79 19.29 28.75
CA GLU A 26 8.39 20.41 27.88
C GLU A 26 9.10 20.30 26.54
N LEU A 27 8.32 20.28 25.46
CA LEU A 27 8.80 20.42 24.10
C LEU A 27 8.56 21.85 23.62
N LEU A 28 9.66 22.53 23.29
CA LEU A 28 9.65 23.86 22.70
C LEU A 28 9.80 23.76 21.19
N TYR A 29 8.98 24.50 20.46
CA TYR A 29 9.06 24.67 19.00
C TYR A 29 9.01 26.15 18.65
N VAL A 30 10.02 26.64 17.92
CA VAL A 30 10.09 28.05 17.50
C VAL A 30 9.38 28.25 16.17
N VAL A 31 8.23 28.93 16.22
CA VAL A 31 7.44 29.30 15.03
C VAL A 31 8.12 30.44 14.26
N GLU A 32 8.65 31.42 14.99
CA GLU A 32 9.31 32.60 14.43
C GLU A 32 10.32 33.19 15.42
N GLY A 33 11.37 33.82 14.89
CA GLY A 33 12.41 34.48 15.68
C GLY A 33 13.39 33.50 16.31
N SER A 34 13.92 33.90 17.47
CA SER A 34 14.91 33.11 18.20
C SER A 34 14.83 33.32 19.72
N ILE A 35 15.14 32.25 20.45
CA ILE A 35 15.17 32.22 21.92
C ILE A 35 16.47 31.58 22.43
N ASN A 36 16.85 31.93 23.66
CA ASN A 36 17.92 31.29 24.41
C ASN A 36 17.33 30.47 25.55
N ILE A 37 17.72 29.20 25.63
CA ILE A 37 17.42 28.32 26.75
C ILE A 37 18.71 28.15 27.55
N LYS A 38 18.68 28.51 28.83
CA LYS A 38 19.79 28.30 29.74
C LYS A 38 19.50 27.13 30.67
N ILE A 39 20.35 26.11 30.63
CA ILE A 39 20.31 24.95 31.54
C ILE A 39 21.66 24.89 32.24
N LYS A 40 21.67 25.11 33.56
CA LYS A 40 22.90 25.31 34.35
C LYS A 40 23.77 26.42 33.73
N ASP A 41 24.99 26.08 33.27
CA ASP A 41 25.94 27.01 32.65
C ASP A 41 25.89 26.99 31.12
N ALA A 42 25.14 26.07 30.51
CA ALA A 42 25.00 25.97 29.06
C ALA A 42 23.86 26.85 28.55
N VAL A 43 24.10 27.52 27.42
CA VAL A 43 23.10 28.33 26.71
C VAL A 43 22.92 27.74 25.32
N PHE A 44 21.67 27.41 24.97
CA PHE A 44 21.27 26.91 23.66
C PHE A 44 20.41 27.96 22.95
N THR A 45 20.81 28.35 21.75
CA THR A 45 20.05 29.30 20.94
C THR A 45 19.22 28.53 19.90
N LEU A 46 17.91 28.62 20.00
CA LEU A 46 16.98 28.06 19.04
C LEU A 46 16.54 29.13 18.05
N LYS A 47 16.42 28.75 16.78
CA LYS A 47 15.88 29.58 15.70
C LYS A 47 14.59 28.98 15.18
N ARG A 48 13.92 29.70 14.29
CA ARG A 48 12.76 29.20 13.55
C ARG A 48 12.96 27.75 13.06
N ASP A 49 11.91 26.94 13.27
CA ASP A 49 11.84 25.50 13.00
C ASP A 49 12.72 24.61 13.90
N ASP A 50 13.43 25.17 14.89
CA ASP A 50 14.10 24.36 15.89
C ASP A 50 13.13 23.81 16.95
N VAL A 51 13.44 22.60 17.41
CA VAL A 51 12.78 21.91 18.51
C VAL A 51 13.77 21.58 19.63
N PHE A 52 13.31 21.69 20.88
CA PHE A 52 14.10 21.34 22.06
C PHE A 52 13.23 20.72 23.14
N VAL A 53 13.65 19.60 23.71
CA VAL A 53 12.99 18.97 24.86
C VAL A 53 13.72 19.29 26.14
N ILE A 54 13.00 19.87 27.10
CA ILE A 54 13.41 20.04 28.49
C ILE A 54 12.83 18.87 29.29
N ASN A 55 13.72 17.98 29.72
CA ASN A 55 13.33 16.81 30.53
C ASN A 55 12.79 17.22 31.91
N SER A 56 11.98 16.35 32.51
CA SER A 56 11.39 16.58 33.83
C SER A 56 12.45 16.90 34.88
N SER A 57 12.15 17.87 35.74
CA SER A 57 12.98 18.31 36.88
C SER A 57 14.34 18.90 36.48
N ILE A 58 14.50 19.32 35.23
CA ILE A 58 15.67 20.10 34.80
C ILE A 58 15.43 21.58 35.09
N GLN A 59 16.34 22.18 35.86
CA GLN A 59 16.29 23.61 36.14
C GLN A 59 16.75 24.42 34.92
N HIS A 60 15.91 25.36 34.47
CA HIS A 60 16.16 26.12 33.26
C HIS A 60 15.57 27.54 33.32
N SER A 61 15.97 28.40 32.39
CA SER A 61 15.36 29.70 32.10
C SER A 61 15.31 29.94 30.60
N ILE A 62 14.31 30.68 30.14
CA ILE A 62 14.09 30.96 28.71
C ILE A 62 14.06 32.47 28.52
N GLU A 63 14.82 32.99 27.57
CA GLU A 63 14.86 34.41 27.25
C GLU A 63 14.78 34.61 25.73
N THR A 64 13.93 35.54 25.32
CA THR A 64 13.78 35.92 23.91
C THR A 64 14.96 36.76 23.44
N VAL A 65 15.55 36.43 22.29
CA VAL A 65 16.68 37.16 21.70
C VAL A 65 16.21 38.30 20.80
N GLU A 66 15.21 38.00 19.97
CA GLU A 66 14.53 38.92 19.06
C GLU A 66 13.03 38.61 19.06
N LYS A 67 12.19 39.47 18.46
CA LYS A 67 10.75 39.23 18.40
C LYS A 67 10.44 37.79 17.96
N SER A 68 9.81 37.01 18.84
CA SER A 68 9.65 35.57 18.65
C SER A 68 8.25 35.08 18.95
N ILE A 69 7.88 33.98 18.29
CA ILE A 69 6.67 33.21 18.55
C ILE A 69 7.10 31.78 18.83
N VAL A 70 6.75 31.28 20.01
CA VAL A 70 7.18 29.96 20.50
C VAL A 70 5.98 29.17 20.95
N CYS A 71 5.90 27.92 20.51
CA CYS A 71 4.95 26.94 21.02
C CYS A 71 5.63 26.10 22.11
N SER A 72 5.00 26.03 23.28
CA SER A 72 5.37 25.14 24.38
C SER A 72 4.32 24.04 24.51
N ILE A 73 4.76 22.78 24.41
CA ILE A 73 3.94 21.59 24.57
C ILE A 73 4.44 20.85 25.83
N MET A 74 3.67 20.90 26.90
CA MET A 74 3.99 20.25 28.17
C MET A 74 3.21 18.94 28.32
N TYR A 75 3.89 17.87 28.70
CA TYR A 75 3.31 16.55 28.97
C TYR A 75 3.61 16.10 30.39
N ASP A 76 2.59 15.58 31.07
CA ASP A 76 2.75 15.01 32.40
C ASP A 76 3.65 13.77 32.32
N TYR A 77 4.71 13.75 33.13
CA TYR A 77 5.63 12.62 33.24
C TYR A 77 4.91 11.29 33.57
N GLN A 78 3.74 11.32 34.22
CA GLN A 78 2.94 10.11 34.48
C GLN A 78 2.50 9.39 33.20
N ILE A 79 2.29 10.11 32.10
CA ILE A 79 1.93 9.51 30.81
C ILE A 79 3.08 8.66 30.29
N LEU A 80 4.32 9.14 30.42
CA LEU A 80 5.51 8.39 30.02
C LEU A 80 5.62 7.10 30.82
N VAL A 81 5.45 7.18 32.15
CA VAL A 81 5.47 6.00 33.01
C VAL A 81 4.37 5.01 32.62
N HIS A 82 3.17 5.49 32.31
CA HIS A 82 2.03 4.65 31.93
C HIS A 82 2.22 3.97 30.57
N ILE A 83 2.65 4.73 29.56
CA ILE A 83 2.79 4.26 28.17
C ILE A 83 4.03 3.38 28.02
N LEU A 84 5.18 3.84 28.53
CA LEU A 84 6.47 3.19 28.32
C LEU A 84 6.70 2.04 29.29
N LYS A 85 5.93 1.98 30.39
CA LYS A 85 6.13 1.02 31.50
C LYS A 85 7.55 1.00 32.04
N LYS A 86 8.32 2.06 31.79
CA LYS A 86 9.71 2.25 32.22
C LYS A 86 9.78 3.53 33.05
N PRO A 87 10.25 3.46 34.31
CA PRO A 87 10.73 4.66 34.98
C PRO A 87 12.06 5.05 34.33
N ASN A 88 12.33 6.35 34.12
CA ASN A 88 13.60 6.92 33.63
C ASN A 88 13.67 7.22 32.12
N SER A 89 12.57 7.63 31.48
CA SER A 89 12.63 8.13 30.11
C SER A 89 13.34 9.49 30.04
N PHE A 90 14.42 9.56 29.27
CA PHE A 90 15.15 10.79 28.99
C PHE A 90 15.23 11.01 27.47
N PHE A 91 14.89 12.21 27.04
CA PHE A 91 14.90 12.59 25.63
C PHE A 91 16.13 13.44 25.30
N MET A 92 16.84 13.06 24.23
CA MET A 92 17.85 13.87 23.57
C MET A 92 17.26 14.42 22.26
N CYS A 93 16.46 15.48 22.39
CA CYS A 93 15.87 16.21 21.28
C CYS A 93 16.31 17.67 21.33
N ASN A 94 17.31 18.03 20.52
CA ASN A 94 17.79 19.40 20.37
C ASN A 94 18.30 19.62 18.94
N SER A 95 17.43 20.12 18.06
CA SER A 95 17.77 20.33 16.64
C SER A 95 18.78 21.45 16.40
N SER A 96 18.98 22.34 17.38
CA SER A 96 19.93 23.47 17.25
C SER A 96 21.38 23.01 17.24
N VAL A 97 21.70 21.90 17.92
CA VAL A 97 23.06 21.38 18.08
C VAL A 97 23.27 20.01 17.43
N ASP A 98 22.26 19.13 17.44
CA ASP A 98 22.37 17.80 16.85
C ASP A 98 21.95 17.85 15.38
N LYS A 99 22.90 17.60 14.48
CA LYS A 99 22.67 17.49 13.02
C LYS A 99 22.75 16.05 12.52
N SER A 100 22.98 15.09 13.40
CA SER A 100 23.12 13.67 13.05
C SER A 100 21.77 12.97 12.89
N LYS A 101 20.71 13.51 13.51
CA LYS A 101 19.34 13.00 13.44
C LYS A 101 18.47 13.84 12.51
N SER A 102 17.47 13.19 11.91
CA SER A 102 16.40 13.90 11.19
C SER A 102 15.37 14.43 12.19
N TYR A 103 15.01 15.71 12.07
CA TYR A 103 13.95 16.36 12.88
C TYR A 103 12.71 16.68 12.05
N ASN A 104 12.67 16.28 10.79
CA ASN A 104 11.61 16.68 9.86
C ASN A 104 10.22 16.26 10.32
N GLU A 105 10.08 15.06 10.87
CA GLU A 105 8.78 14.53 11.28
C GLU A 105 8.28 15.18 12.56
N ILE A 106 9.11 15.30 13.61
CA ILE A 106 8.72 16.01 14.83
C ILE A 106 8.39 17.49 14.56
N ILE A 107 9.14 18.18 13.68
CA ILE A 107 8.83 19.55 13.26
C ILE A 107 7.46 19.59 12.54
N ARG A 108 7.20 18.64 11.64
CA ARG A 108 5.91 18.52 10.94
C ARG A 108 4.75 18.33 11.92
N LEU A 109 4.92 17.50 12.93
CA LEU A 109 3.91 17.24 13.97
C LEU A 109 3.70 18.48 14.87
N CYS A 110 4.77 19.18 15.26
CA CYS A 110 4.66 20.45 16.00
C CYS A 110 3.86 21.49 15.22
N ARG A 111 4.10 21.63 13.91
CA ARG A 111 3.32 22.53 13.04
C ARG A 111 1.83 22.18 13.03
N ASP A 112 1.51 20.88 13.02
CA ASP A 112 0.11 20.42 13.04
C ASP A 112 -0.58 20.75 14.35
N VAL A 113 0.10 20.52 15.47
CA VAL A 113 -0.40 20.88 16.80
C VAL A 113 -0.64 22.39 16.89
N VAL A 114 0.34 23.21 16.47
CA VAL A 114 0.23 24.67 16.47
C VAL A 114 -0.95 25.14 15.61
N TYR A 115 -1.07 24.63 14.39
CA TYR A 115 -2.15 25.02 13.48
C TYR A 115 -3.53 24.64 14.05
N GLN A 116 -3.71 23.40 14.49
CA GLN A 116 -5.00 22.96 15.04
C GLN A 116 -5.37 23.71 16.32
N HIS A 117 -4.39 24.01 17.17
CA HIS A 117 -4.61 24.72 18.43
C HIS A 117 -5.15 26.13 18.16
N VAL A 118 -4.58 26.82 17.17
CA VAL A 118 -4.99 28.16 16.74
C VAL A 118 -6.28 28.16 15.92
N ALA A 119 -6.49 27.15 15.08
CA ALA A 119 -7.62 27.13 14.16
C ALA A 119 -8.95 26.80 14.86
N SER A 120 -8.91 26.02 15.96
CA SER A 120 -10.07 25.67 16.79
C SER A 120 -11.32 25.21 15.99
N ILE A 121 -11.11 24.51 14.87
CA ILE A 121 -12.16 24.19 13.87
C ILE A 121 -13.08 23.04 14.33
N LYS A 122 -12.59 22.18 15.23
CA LYS A 122 -13.27 20.94 15.61
C LYS A 122 -13.99 21.09 16.95
N LYS A 123 -15.11 20.37 17.09
CA LYS A 123 -16.00 20.43 18.27
C LYS A 123 -15.43 19.71 19.52
N THR A 124 -14.34 18.95 19.38
CA THR A 124 -13.75 18.17 20.47
C THR A 124 -12.23 18.22 20.43
N ASP A 125 -11.60 17.98 21.58
CA ASP A 125 -10.13 17.89 21.70
C ASP A 125 -9.57 16.55 21.22
N SER A 126 -10.41 15.65 20.69
CA SER A 126 -9.99 14.30 20.29
C SER A 126 -8.89 14.31 19.23
N LEU A 127 -8.99 15.23 18.25
CA LEU A 127 -7.94 15.40 17.24
C LEU A 127 -6.64 15.90 17.87
N MET A 128 -6.74 16.87 18.78
CA MET A 128 -5.59 17.41 19.52
C MET A 128 -4.86 16.31 20.30
N TYR A 129 -5.58 15.49 21.08
CA TYR A 129 -5.00 14.36 21.79
C TYR A 129 -4.36 13.35 20.83
N SER A 130 -4.98 13.06 19.68
CA SER A 130 -4.39 12.13 18.70
C SER A 130 -3.06 12.64 18.13
N MET A 131 -2.93 13.95 17.92
CA MET A 131 -1.69 14.58 17.44
C MET A 131 -0.62 14.57 18.52
N LEU A 132 -1.00 14.85 19.77
CA LEU A 132 -0.10 14.83 20.91
C LEU A 132 0.46 13.43 21.19
N TYR A 133 -0.35 12.38 21.04
CA TYR A 133 0.16 11.00 21.14
C TYR A 133 1.09 10.62 19.98
N LYS A 134 0.83 11.08 18.76
CA LYS A 134 1.77 10.88 17.63
C LYS A 134 3.11 11.58 17.86
N LEU A 135 3.07 12.79 18.39
CA LEU A 135 4.27 13.55 18.75
C LEU A 135 5.05 12.86 19.88
N LEU A 136 4.35 12.26 20.85
CA LEU A 136 4.98 11.46 21.88
C LEU A 136 5.63 10.18 21.31
N ASP A 137 4.95 9.48 20.40
CA ASP A 137 5.46 8.29 19.71
C ASP A 137 6.77 8.60 18.96
N GLU A 138 6.79 9.71 18.21
CA GLU A 138 7.99 10.18 17.50
C GLU A 138 9.15 10.51 18.46
N LEU A 139 8.86 11.14 19.59
CA LEU A 139 9.86 11.41 20.62
C LEU A 139 10.44 10.12 21.21
N VAL A 140 9.60 9.11 21.43
CA VAL A 140 10.00 7.83 22.01
C VAL A 140 10.87 7.04 21.04
N GLU A 141 10.44 6.88 19.79
CA GLU A 141 11.12 6.04 18.80
C GLU A 141 12.47 6.61 18.34
N HIS A 142 12.59 7.95 18.22
CA HIS A 142 13.75 8.57 17.58
C HIS A 142 14.61 9.44 18.51
N HIS A 143 14.05 9.88 19.64
CA HIS A 143 14.71 10.86 20.52
C HIS A 143 14.90 10.38 21.96
N MET A 144 14.31 9.25 22.36
CA MET A 144 14.59 8.64 23.65
C MET A 144 15.98 8.00 23.65
N VAL A 145 16.66 8.07 24.79
CA VAL A 145 17.92 7.34 25.01
C VAL A 145 17.58 5.93 25.49
N ASP A 146 18.01 4.90 24.76
CA ASP A 146 17.81 3.50 25.16
C ASP A 146 18.81 3.06 26.23
N ASP A 147 18.30 2.44 27.31
CA ASP A 147 19.06 1.75 28.37
C ASP A 147 19.73 0.45 27.86
N THR A 148 20.38 0.45 26.70
CA THR A 148 21.20 -0.71 26.30
C THR A 148 22.50 -0.71 27.09
N ASN A 149 22.46 -1.50 28.17
CA ASN A 149 23.53 -1.95 29.08
C ASN A 149 23.63 -1.23 30.43
N SER A 150 22.71 -1.57 31.33
CA SER A 150 23.13 -1.88 32.70
C SER A 150 22.14 -2.82 33.37
N GLU A 151 22.56 -4.08 33.51
CA GLU A 151 22.17 -4.87 34.68
C GLU A 151 22.35 -3.98 35.92
N ILE A 152 21.36 -4.00 36.82
CA ILE A 152 21.35 -3.20 38.06
C ILE A 152 22.64 -3.52 38.84
N SER A 153 23.67 -2.68 38.66
CA SER A 153 24.96 -2.77 39.34
C SER A 153 25.03 -1.69 40.41
N GLU A 154 25.85 -1.91 41.45
CA GLU A 154 26.01 -1.00 42.58
C GLU A 154 26.53 0.42 42.22
N ASN A 155 26.79 0.69 40.93
CA ASN A 155 27.38 1.92 40.40
C ASN A 155 26.41 2.76 39.53
N HIS A 156 25.14 2.94 39.91
CA HIS A 156 24.28 3.94 39.25
C HIS A 156 24.90 5.36 39.34
N ASP A 157 24.91 6.10 38.23
CA ASP A 157 25.33 7.51 38.22
C ASP A 157 24.30 8.40 38.93
N ALA A 158 24.71 9.63 39.26
CA ALA A 158 23.97 10.63 40.01
C ALA A 158 22.58 10.94 39.41
N ASP A 159 22.44 10.86 38.08
CA ASP A 159 21.21 11.19 37.35
C ASP A 159 20.21 10.02 37.36
N GLU A 160 20.66 8.77 37.17
CA GLU A 160 19.80 7.57 37.29
C GLU A 160 19.23 7.42 38.71
N LYS A 161 20.09 7.64 39.72
CA LYS A 161 19.68 7.66 41.12
C LYS A 161 18.61 8.72 41.36
N LEU A 162 18.71 9.89 40.72
CA LEU A 162 17.71 10.93 40.84
C LEU A 162 16.37 10.52 40.22
N GLN A 163 16.38 9.89 39.04
CA GLN A 163 15.15 9.48 38.36
C GLN A 163 14.40 8.39 39.12
N ILE A 164 15.12 7.43 39.71
CA ILE A 164 14.54 6.42 40.62
C ILE A 164 13.88 7.12 41.83
N ILE A 165 14.54 8.13 42.40
CA ILE A 165 13.97 8.89 43.52
C ILE A 165 12.70 9.64 43.11
N ILE A 166 12.72 10.31 41.94
CA ILE A 166 11.56 11.04 41.39
C ILE A 166 10.40 10.07 41.15
N HIS A 167 10.64 8.94 40.48
CA HIS A 167 9.64 7.91 40.22
C HIS A 167 9.04 7.39 41.53
N TYR A 168 9.89 7.01 42.49
CA TYR A 168 9.44 6.52 43.78
C TYR A 168 8.53 7.52 44.51
N VAL A 169 8.89 8.81 44.51
CA VAL A 169 8.06 9.87 45.11
C VAL A 169 6.72 9.97 44.40
N HIS A 170 6.68 10.01 43.07
CA HIS A 170 5.42 10.17 42.33
C HIS A 170 4.52 8.93 42.38
N THR A 171 5.07 7.72 42.50
CA THR A 171 4.27 6.49 42.62
C THR A 171 3.77 6.26 44.05
N ASN A 172 4.45 6.79 45.07
CA ASN A 172 4.15 6.52 46.47
C ASN A 172 3.76 7.78 47.27
N TYR A 173 3.46 8.91 46.61
CA TYR A 173 3.23 10.21 47.29
C TYR A 173 2.09 10.17 48.33
N GLN A 174 1.11 9.30 48.14
CA GLN A 174 -0.04 9.14 49.02
C GLN A 174 0.32 8.44 50.34
N ASP A 175 1.40 7.63 50.34
CA ASP A 175 1.84 6.84 51.48
C ASP A 175 2.96 7.54 52.28
N GLY A 176 3.33 6.95 53.42
CA GLY A 176 4.44 7.43 54.24
C GLY A 176 5.80 7.25 53.55
N ILE A 177 6.19 8.21 52.70
CA ILE A 177 7.50 8.21 52.05
C ILE A 177 8.61 8.53 53.06
N SER A 178 9.55 7.60 53.24
CA SER A 178 10.78 7.86 53.98
C SER A 178 12.00 7.75 53.06
N LEU A 179 12.87 8.76 53.11
CA LEU A 179 14.18 8.71 52.46
C LEU A 179 15.03 7.53 52.95
N SER A 180 14.78 7.05 54.18
CA SER A 180 15.46 5.86 54.72
C SER A 180 15.09 4.58 54.00
N ASP A 181 13.83 4.44 53.60
CA ASP A 181 13.35 3.21 52.97
C ASP A 181 13.80 3.17 51.51
N LEU A 182 13.80 4.33 50.86
CA LEU A 182 14.39 4.49 49.54
C LEU A 182 15.92 4.25 49.56
N ALA A 183 16.62 4.76 50.58
CA ALA A 183 18.06 4.53 50.72
C ALA A 183 18.40 3.04 50.91
N LYS A 184 17.57 2.28 51.64
CA LYS A 184 17.70 0.82 51.76
C LYS A 184 17.47 0.11 50.42
N GLN A 185 16.43 0.50 49.69
CA GLN A 185 16.14 -0.06 48.36
C GLN A 185 17.25 0.23 47.35
N MET A 186 17.93 1.36 47.49
CA MET A 186 19.03 1.78 46.61
C MET A 186 20.43 1.41 47.14
N TYR A 187 20.52 0.56 48.18
CA TYR A 187 21.79 0.12 48.80
C TYR A 187 22.76 1.27 49.15
N THR A 188 22.23 2.42 49.59
CA THR A 188 23.01 3.64 49.88
C THR A 188 22.68 4.21 51.26
N SER A 189 23.52 5.12 51.76
CA SER A 189 23.20 5.83 53.00
C SER A 189 22.24 6.99 52.75
N THR A 190 21.32 7.22 53.68
CA THR A 190 20.40 8.38 53.67
C THR A 190 21.13 9.71 53.51
N SER A 191 22.31 9.86 54.12
CA SER A 191 23.14 11.07 53.99
C SER A 191 23.69 11.29 52.58
N THR A 192 23.97 10.21 51.85
CA THR A 192 24.49 10.26 50.48
C THR A 192 23.36 10.58 49.52
N LEU A 193 22.22 9.91 49.69
CA LEU A 193 21.01 10.15 48.89
C LEU A 193 20.47 11.58 49.07
N SER A 194 20.45 12.09 50.30
CA SER A 194 20.02 13.47 50.61
C SER A 194 20.94 14.52 49.96
N ARG A 195 22.27 14.35 50.06
CA ARG A 195 23.23 15.25 49.42
C ARG A 195 23.14 15.20 47.89
N LEU A 196 23.00 14.01 47.33
CA LEU A 196 22.82 13.80 45.90
C LEU A 196 21.54 14.48 45.40
N PHE A 197 20.42 14.22 46.06
CA PHE A 197 19.12 14.78 45.71
C PHE A 197 19.14 16.32 45.76
N LYS A 198 19.68 16.89 46.84
CA LYS A 198 19.81 18.36 46.96
C LYS A 198 20.74 18.95 45.91
N LYS A 199 21.85 18.27 45.61
CA LYS A 199 22.80 18.71 44.57
C LYS A 199 22.14 18.74 43.19
N GLN A 200 21.27 17.80 42.87
CA GLN A 200 20.64 17.69 41.56
C GLN A 200 19.37 18.52 41.41
N THR A 201 18.52 18.57 42.45
CA THR A 201 17.20 19.25 42.39
C THR A 201 17.19 20.65 43.00
N GLY A 202 18.26 21.03 43.71
CA GLY A 202 18.33 22.29 44.45
C GLY A 202 17.49 22.34 45.73
N THR A 203 16.66 21.32 46.02
CA THR A 203 15.72 21.30 47.16
C THR A 203 15.94 20.08 48.06
N TYR A 204 15.44 20.12 49.30
CA TYR A 204 15.49 18.95 50.17
C TYR A 204 14.38 17.94 49.83
N PHE A 205 14.67 16.65 50.00
CA PHE A 205 13.73 15.58 49.64
C PHE A 205 12.34 15.72 50.25
N ALA A 206 12.24 16.09 51.54
CA ALA A 206 10.95 16.30 52.20
C ALA A 206 10.18 17.50 51.62
N GLU A 207 10.89 18.55 51.20
CA GLU A 207 10.29 19.71 50.53
C GLU A 207 9.77 19.31 49.15
N TYR A 208 10.53 18.50 48.41
CA TYR A 208 10.11 17.98 47.11
C TYR A 208 8.88 17.06 47.20
N VAL A 209 8.85 16.12 48.17
CA VAL A 209 7.66 15.29 48.43
C VAL A 209 6.45 16.18 48.72
N ASN A 210 6.63 17.20 49.55
CA ASN A 210 5.58 18.16 49.86
C ASN A 210 5.12 18.94 48.61
N GLN A 211 6.03 19.40 47.75
CA GLN A 211 5.68 20.05 46.49
C GLN A 211 4.84 19.14 45.59
N VAL A 212 5.24 17.86 45.45
CA VAL A 212 4.49 16.86 44.69
C VAL A 212 3.09 16.65 45.28
N ARG A 213 2.99 16.44 46.59
CA ARG A 213 1.70 16.27 47.30
C ARG A 213 0.81 17.50 47.17
N THR A 214 1.37 18.70 47.32
CA THR A 214 0.61 19.96 47.21
C THR A 214 0.14 20.18 45.78
N ARG A 215 0.91 19.77 44.76
CA ARG A 215 0.46 19.81 43.37
C ARG A 215 -0.74 18.90 43.13
N TYR A 216 -0.68 17.63 43.54
CA TYR A 216 -1.85 16.73 43.45
C TYR A 216 -3.05 17.26 44.24
N ALA A 217 -2.80 17.93 45.35
CA ALA A 217 -3.87 18.57 46.13
C ALA A 217 -4.51 19.75 45.40
N ILE A 218 -3.81 20.47 44.51
CA ILE A 218 -4.41 21.54 43.70
C ILE A 218 -5.49 20.97 42.79
N ASP A 219 -5.26 19.84 42.13
CA ASP A 219 -6.25 19.25 41.24
C ASP A 219 -7.51 18.84 42.01
N GLU A 220 -7.34 18.22 43.17
CA GLU A 220 -8.43 17.87 44.08
C GLU A 220 -9.15 19.12 44.65
N LEU A 221 -8.43 20.24 44.85
CA LEU A 221 -9.03 21.51 45.27
C LEU A 221 -9.90 22.14 44.18
N LEU A 222 -9.51 22.02 42.92
CA LEU A 222 -10.14 22.68 41.77
C LEU A 222 -11.29 21.86 41.19
N TYR A 223 -11.13 20.54 41.07
CA TYR A 223 -12.03 19.69 40.30
C TYR A 223 -12.92 18.79 41.15
N THR A 224 -12.83 18.88 42.48
CA THR A 224 -13.69 18.11 43.38
C THR A 224 -14.31 18.96 44.48
N GLU A 225 -15.46 18.50 45.00
CA GLU A 225 -16.11 19.07 46.17
C GLU A 225 -15.64 18.43 47.49
N LYS A 226 -14.54 17.65 47.48
CA LYS A 226 -14.00 17.03 48.69
C LYS A 226 -13.62 18.10 49.71
N ASN A 227 -13.85 17.84 51.00
CA ASN A 227 -13.42 18.74 52.07
C ASN A 227 -11.88 18.74 52.24
N MET A 228 -11.31 19.78 52.85
CA MET A 228 -9.85 19.94 53.01
C MET A 228 -9.19 18.76 53.72
N THR A 229 -9.88 18.14 54.68
CA THR A 229 -9.37 16.98 55.42
C THR A 229 -9.22 15.79 54.51
N LYS A 230 -10.22 15.52 53.66
CA LYS A 230 -10.17 14.40 52.71
C LYS A 230 -9.10 14.62 51.64
N ILE A 231 -8.97 15.84 51.12
CA ILE A 231 -7.92 16.19 50.16
C ILE A 231 -6.52 16.03 50.76
N ALA A 232 -6.33 16.52 51.98
CA ALA A 232 -5.07 16.37 52.69
C ALA A 232 -4.69 14.88 52.83
N MET A 233 -5.65 14.04 53.25
CA MET A 233 -5.43 12.60 53.39
C MET A 233 -5.16 11.89 52.06
N ASP A 234 -5.97 12.17 51.03
CA ASP A 234 -5.84 11.57 49.70
C ASP A 234 -4.50 11.95 49.03
N CYS A 235 -3.93 13.10 49.40
CA CYS A 235 -2.63 13.56 48.91
C CYS A 235 -1.46 13.22 49.86
N GLY A 236 -1.67 12.37 50.86
CA GLY A 236 -0.60 11.86 51.74
C GLY A 236 -0.15 12.80 52.86
N PHE A 237 -0.90 13.86 53.18
CA PHE A 237 -0.67 14.67 54.37
C PHE A 237 -1.29 14.03 55.62
N SER A 238 -0.61 14.14 56.76
CA SER A 238 -1.07 13.56 58.02
C SER A 238 -2.37 14.16 58.55
N ASN A 239 -2.65 15.43 58.23
CA ASN A 239 -3.90 16.12 58.54
C ASN A 239 -4.05 17.43 57.74
N ALA A 240 -5.25 18.02 57.78
CA ALA A 240 -5.57 19.28 57.10
C ALA A 240 -4.68 20.47 57.52
N SER A 241 -4.23 20.50 58.79
CA SER A 241 -3.37 21.59 59.30
C SER A 241 -1.96 21.53 58.69
N ALA A 242 -1.38 20.33 58.58
CA ALA A 242 -0.09 20.11 57.94
C ALA A 242 -0.13 20.48 56.45
N PHE A 243 -1.19 20.03 55.75
CA PHE A 243 -1.46 20.42 54.37
C PHE A 243 -1.57 21.95 54.21
N THR A 244 -2.38 22.61 55.04
CA THR A 244 -2.61 24.06 54.98
C THR A 244 -1.33 24.86 55.19
N LYS A 245 -0.48 24.42 56.13
CA LYS A 245 0.81 25.06 56.39
C LYS A 245 1.72 24.99 55.17
N VAL A 246 1.96 23.78 54.65
CA VAL A 246 2.82 23.55 53.48
C VAL A 246 2.27 24.28 52.24
N PHE A 247 0.95 24.23 52.03
CA PHE A 247 0.32 24.93 50.91
C PHE A 247 0.51 26.45 51.02
N ARG A 248 0.38 27.03 52.22
CA ARG A 248 0.67 28.46 52.45
C ARG A 248 2.13 28.81 52.21
N GLU A 249 3.05 27.96 52.60
CA GLU A 249 4.49 28.17 52.37
C GLU A 249 4.83 28.18 50.87
N ILE A 250 4.19 27.33 50.07
CA ILE A 250 4.45 27.23 48.63
C ILE A 250 3.67 28.29 47.82
N TYR A 251 2.40 28.51 48.15
CA TYR A 251 1.48 29.33 47.34
C TYR A 251 1.11 30.69 47.97
N ASN A 252 1.66 31.02 49.13
CA ASN A 252 1.41 32.27 49.87
C ASN A 252 -0.08 32.55 50.16
N MET A 253 -0.92 31.52 50.24
CA MET A 253 -2.35 31.62 50.58
C MET A 253 -2.89 30.30 51.14
N ALA A 254 -4.02 30.32 51.85
CA ALA A 254 -4.64 29.08 52.35
C ALA A 254 -5.22 28.23 51.20
N PRO A 255 -5.26 26.89 51.31
CA PRO A 255 -5.94 26.02 50.34
C PRO A 255 -7.41 26.39 50.09
N THR A 256 -8.13 26.79 51.15
CA THR A 256 -9.53 27.23 51.07
C THR A 256 -9.67 28.54 50.33
N GLU A 257 -8.78 29.50 50.61
CA GLU A 257 -8.69 30.77 49.90
C GLU A 257 -8.31 30.53 48.43
N TYR A 258 -7.39 29.60 48.16
CA TYR A 258 -7.00 29.18 46.80
C TYR A 258 -8.18 28.59 46.04
N ARG A 259 -8.91 27.63 46.64
CA ARG A 259 -10.13 27.05 46.04
C ARG A 259 -11.17 28.12 45.75
N GLN A 260 -11.42 29.06 46.66
CA GLN A 260 -12.40 30.13 46.44
C GLN A 260 -11.94 31.13 45.37
N LYS A 261 -10.66 31.51 45.40
CA LYS A 261 -10.04 32.42 44.43
C LYS A 261 -10.04 31.83 43.02
N MET A 262 -9.85 30.51 42.90
CA MET A 262 -9.85 29.82 41.61
C MET A 262 -11.24 29.36 41.17
N LYS A 263 -12.20 29.09 42.08
CA LYS A 263 -13.63 28.93 41.72
C LYS A 263 -14.24 30.21 41.14
N GLY A 264 -13.66 31.37 41.41
CA GLY A 264 -14.00 32.67 40.80
C GLY A 264 -13.03 33.15 39.71
N ASN A 265 -11.94 32.42 39.45
CA ASN A 265 -11.01 32.65 38.35
C ASN A 265 -10.66 31.29 37.76
N VAL A 266 -11.53 30.79 36.88
CA VAL A 266 -11.06 29.91 35.81
C VAL A 266 -10.06 30.76 35.04
N LYS A 267 -8.77 30.61 35.37
CA LYS A 267 -7.70 31.42 34.79
C LYS A 267 -7.73 31.17 33.29
N ASN A 268 -8.03 32.25 32.58
CA ASN A 268 -7.73 32.52 31.19
C ASN A 268 -6.61 31.61 30.69
N GLU A 269 -6.95 30.73 29.74
CA GLU A 269 -5.99 30.33 28.71
C GLU A 269 -5.27 31.59 28.24
N VAL A 270 -3.95 31.53 28.04
CA VAL A 270 -3.25 32.61 27.37
C VAL A 270 -3.91 32.73 26.01
N GLN A 271 -4.81 33.71 25.86
CA GLN A 271 -5.46 33.95 24.58
C GLN A 271 -4.35 34.34 23.63
N VAL A 272 -4.09 33.47 22.66
CA VAL A 272 -3.19 33.77 21.55
C VAL A 272 -3.71 35.06 20.90
N ASP A 273 -2.87 36.09 20.80
CA ASP A 273 -3.26 37.36 20.18
C ASP A 273 -3.85 37.08 18.78
N ASP A 274 -4.97 37.72 18.43
CA ASP A 274 -5.68 37.39 17.20
C ASP A 274 -4.82 37.62 15.93
N ASP A 275 -3.86 38.54 15.97
CA ASP A 275 -2.89 38.74 14.89
C ASP A 275 -1.88 37.59 14.76
N ILE A 276 -1.48 36.97 15.88
CA ILE A 276 -0.68 35.73 15.88
C ILE A 276 -1.52 34.58 15.31
N LYS A 277 -2.80 34.50 15.69
CA LYS A 277 -3.69 33.45 15.18
C LYS A 277 -3.85 33.56 13.67
N GLU A 278 -4.18 34.76 13.17
CA GLU A 278 -4.34 35.01 11.74
C GLU A 278 -3.05 34.69 10.96
N LYS A 279 -1.89 35.06 11.52
CA LYS A 279 -0.59 34.77 10.91
C LYS A 279 -0.29 33.28 10.87
N ILE A 280 -0.45 32.57 11.99
CA ILE A 280 -0.24 31.11 12.06
C ILE A 280 -1.23 30.38 11.16
N GLN A 281 -2.49 30.82 11.09
CA GLN A 281 -3.46 30.28 10.16
C GLN A 281 -3.04 30.55 8.72
N ALA A 282 -2.63 31.76 8.34
CA ALA A 282 -2.21 32.04 6.96
C ALA A 282 -0.97 31.21 6.55
N GLU A 283 -0.05 30.99 7.48
CA GLU A 283 1.25 30.37 7.22
C GLU A 283 1.23 28.84 7.30
N PHE A 284 0.50 28.27 8.27
CA PHE A 284 0.42 26.82 8.52
C PHE A 284 -0.92 26.22 8.13
N LYS A 285 -1.84 26.98 7.52
CA LYS A 285 -3.04 26.41 6.89
C LYS A 285 -2.61 25.38 5.85
N ARG A 286 -2.71 24.13 6.28
CA ARG A 286 -2.77 23.02 5.36
C ARG A 286 -4.03 23.19 4.52
N PRO A 287 -3.95 22.95 3.21
CA PRO A 287 -5.13 22.83 2.38
C PRO A 287 -5.88 21.57 2.80
N ASP A 288 -6.70 21.66 3.84
CA ASP A 288 -7.52 20.53 4.29
C ASP A 288 -9.01 20.90 4.33
N GLU A 289 -9.78 20.00 3.74
CA GLU A 289 -11.19 19.66 3.98
C GLU A 289 -12.33 20.48 3.36
N ASP A 290 -12.07 21.59 2.67
CA ASP A 290 -13.04 22.17 1.73
C ASP A 290 -12.35 22.45 0.38
N GLU A 291 -12.82 21.77 -0.67
CA GLU A 291 -12.32 21.82 -2.05
C GLU A 291 -10.78 21.73 -2.18
N TYR A 292 -10.26 20.50 -2.23
CA TYR A 292 -9.01 20.24 -2.96
C TYR A 292 -9.20 20.71 -4.41
N GLN A 293 -8.88 21.97 -4.70
CA GLN A 293 -8.45 22.32 -6.04
C GLN A 293 -7.11 21.62 -6.24
N VAL A 294 -7.18 20.39 -6.78
CA VAL A 294 -6.02 19.66 -7.26
C VAL A 294 -5.33 20.59 -8.26
N ALA A 295 -4.16 21.12 -7.85
CA ALA A 295 -3.33 21.88 -8.76
C ALA A 295 -3.15 21.02 -10.02
N PRO A 296 -3.52 21.53 -11.21
CA PRO A 296 -3.51 20.72 -12.41
C PRO A 296 -2.10 20.18 -12.64
N VAL A 297 -1.99 18.87 -12.87
CA VAL A 297 -0.75 18.31 -13.40
C VAL A 297 -0.64 18.82 -14.83
N GLU A 298 0.11 19.90 -15.00
CA GLU A 298 0.38 20.49 -16.30
C GLU A 298 1.60 19.83 -16.93
N THR A 299 1.46 19.33 -18.15
CA THR A 299 2.58 18.80 -18.92
C THR A 299 2.56 19.38 -20.33
N ILE A 300 3.67 19.99 -20.72
CA ILE A 300 3.91 20.46 -22.08
C ILE A 300 4.66 19.36 -22.83
N VAL A 301 4.16 18.99 -24.01
CA VAL A 301 4.64 17.87 -24.81
C VAL A 301 4.86 18.33 -26.25
N ASP A 302 6.07 18.13 -26.77
CA ASP A 302 6.38 18.35 -28.18
C ASP A 302 5.92 17.18 -29.05
N VAL A 303 4.99 17.43 -29.97
CA VAL A 303 4.38 16.41 -30.84
C VAL A 303 5.29 15.92 -31.97
N GLN A 304 6.47 16.50 -32.13
CA GLN A 304 7.47 16.08 -33.11
C GLN A 304 8.40 14.99 -32.55
N ASN A 305 8.57 14.93 -31.23
CA ASN A 305 9.41 13.92 -30.59
C ASN A 305 8.59 12.67 -30.30
N THR A 306 8.89 11.57 -31.00
CA THR A 306 8.15 10.31 -30.85
C THR A 306 9.04 9.09 -30.70
N THR A 307 8.54 8.09 -29.98
CA THR A 307 9.12 6.74 -29.92
C THR A 307 8.10 5.70 -30.41
N GLU A 308 8.55 4.56 -30.90
CA GLU A 308 7.64 3.51 -31.36
C GLU A 308 6.87 2.85 -30.18
N LEU A 309 5.57 2.64 -30.35
CA LEU A 309 4.74 1.90 -29.41
C LEU A 309 4.60 0.45 -29.85
N LYS A 310 5.32 -0.45 -29.18
CA LYS A 310 5.09 -1.88 -29.31
C LYS A 310 3.86 -2.29 -28.49
N ARG A 311 2.84 -2.83 -29.14
CA ARG A 311 1.63 -3.33 -28.45
C ARG A 311 1.89 -4.71 -27.85
N CYS A 312 1.81 -4.82 -26.53
CA CYS A 312 2.03 -6.08 -25.81
C CYS A 312 0.73 -6.66 -25.20
N TRP A 313 -0.30 -5.84 -24.97
CA TRP A 313 -1.48 -6.17 -24.16
C TRP A 313 -2.60 -6.95 -24.86
N ASN A 314 -2.68 -6.90 -26.19
CA ASN A 314 -3.71 -7.60 -26.95
C ASN A 314 -3.14 -8.81 -27.71
N LYS A 315 -2.02 -9.36 -27.24
CA LYS A 315 -1.41 -10.54 -27.87
C LYS A 315 -1.94 -11.84 -27.31
N LEU A 316 -2.14 -11.93 -25.99
CA LEU A 316 -2.43 -13.18 -25.31
C LEU A 316 -3.63 -13.08 -24.38
N ILE A 317 -4.53 -14.06 -24.47
CA ILE A 317 -5.60 -14.27 -23.49
C ILE A 317 -5.55 -15.72 -22.97
N ASN A 318 -5.67 -15.90 -21.65
CA ASN A 318 -5.76 -17.23 -21.04
C ASN A 318 -7.19 -17.76 -21.14
N VAL A 319 -7.36 -18.97 -21.69
CA VAL A 319 -8.69 -19.56 -21.98
C VAL A 319 -9.03 -20.75 -21.10
N GLY A 320 -8.16 -21.08 -20.15
CA GLY A 320 -8.42 -22.12 -19.16
C GLY A 320 -7.81 -23.46 -19.55
N PHE A 321 -8.31 -24.53 -18.94
CA PHE A 321 -7.88 -25.89 -19.25
C PHE A 321 -8.43 -26.32 -20.61
N ILE A 322 -7.72 -27.20 -21.31
CA ILE A 322 -8.10 -27.58 -22.67
C ILE A 322 -9.52 -28.14 -22.79
N HIS A 323 -10.02 -28.84 -21.77
CA HIS A 323 -11.37 -29.38 -21.75
C HIS A 323 -12.44 -28.29 -21.51
N ASP A 324 -12.08 -27.15 -20.90
CA ASP A 324 -12.99 -26.03 -20.71
C ASP A 324 -13.23 -25.25 -22.01
N VAL A 325 -12.28 -25.31 -22.95
CA VAL A 325 -12.41 -24.69 -24.29
C VAL A 325 -13.56 -25.30 -25.08
N LEU A 326 -13.95 -26.55 -24.81
CA LEU A 326 -15.06 -27.22 -25.50
C LEU A 326 -16.45 -26.74 -25.07
N ARG A 327 -16.56 -25.96 -23.98
CA ARG A 327 -17.85 -25.42 -23.57
C ARG A 327 -18.30 -24.35 -24.58
N ALA A 328 -19.52 -24.48 -25.11
CA ALA A 328 -20.06 -23.55 -26.11
C ALA A 328 -19.98 -22.07 -25.66
N ASN A 329 -20.28 -21.78 -24.39
CA ASN A 329 -20.17 -20.41 -23.86
C ASN A 329 -18.70 -19.92 -23.81
N THR A 330 -17.76 -20.81 -23.51
CA THR A 330 -16.33 -20.49 -23.52
C THR A 330 -15.86 -20.22 -24.96
N GLN A 331 -16.22 -21.07 -25.92
CA GLN A 331 -15.92 -20.86 -27.34
C GLN A 331 -16.45 -19.51 -27.83
N TYR A 332 -17.73 -19.22 -27.55
CA TYR A 332 -18.34 -17.95 -27.89
C TYR A 332 -17.58 -16.76 -27.28
N HIS A 333 -17.20 -16.82 -26.00
CA HIS A 333 -16.44 -15.75 -25.35
C HIS A 333 -15.02 -15.60 -25.93
N ILE A 334 -14.33 -16.69 -26.26
CA ILE A 334 -13.00 -16.65 -26.89
C ILE A 334 -13.09 -15.95 -28.25
N GLU A 335 -14.04 -16.37 -29.10
CA GLU A 335 -14.26 -15.79 -30.41
C GLU A 335 -14.68 -14.31 -30.31
N TYR A 336 -15.58 -13.99 -29.38
CA TYR A 336 -16.04 -12.63 -29.13
C TYR A 336 -14.88 -11.71 -28.72
N LEU A 337 -14.02 -12.15 -27.80
CA LEU A 337 -12.85 -11.38 -27.36
C LEU A 337 -11.80 -11.25 -28.47
N HIS A 338 -11.59 -12.29 -29.28
CA HIS A 338 -10.73 -12.23 -30.45
C HIS A 338 -11.21 -11.14 -31.43
N LYS A 339 -12.51 -11.14 -31.77
CA LYS A 339 -13.12 -10.18 -32.68
C LYS A 339 -13.12 -8.75 -32.13
N GLU A 340 -13.47 -8.58 -30.86
CA GLU A 340 -13.67 -7.25 -30.26
C GLU A 340 -12.37 -6.60 -29.77
N LEU A 341 -11.39 -7.39 -29.33
CA LEU A 341 -10.16 -6.91 -28.70
C LEU A 341 -8.88 -7.32 -29.45
N GLY A 342 -8.98 -8.16 -30.48
CA GLY A 342 -7.85 -8.50 -31.34
C GLY A 342 -6.80 -9.41 -30.71
N PHE A 343 -7.16 -10.24 -29.74
CA PHE A 343 -6.24 -11.21 -29.13
C PHE A 343 -5.73 -12.21 -30.17
N THR A 344 -4.41 -12.28 -30.37
CA THR A 344 -3.80 -13.17 -31.37
C THR A 344 -3.61 -14.61 -30.89
N TYR A 345 -3.26 -14.78 -29.62
CA TYR A 345 -2.98 -16.07 -28.99
C TYR A 345 -4.02 -16.41 -27.93
N ALA A 346 -4.46 -17.67 -27.91
CA ALA A 346 -5.20 -18.27 -26.81
C ALA A 346 -4.28 -19.24 -26.05
N ARG A 347 -3.97 -18.93 -24.78
CA ARG A 347 -3.17 -19.79 -23.91
C ARG A 347 -4.03 -20.80 -23.19
N ILE A 348 -3.71 -22.06 -23.41
CA ILE A 348 -4.43 -23.24 -22.90
C ILE A 348 -3.59 -23.91 -21.84
N TRP A 349 -4.13 -24.05 -20.64
CA TRP A 349 -3.47 -24.70 -19.51
C TRP A 349 -3.58 -26.22 -19.60
N MET A 350 -2.51 -26.90 -19.19
CA MET A 350 -2.43 -28.36 -19.05
C MET A 350 -3.07 -29.11 -20.22
N VAL A 351 -2.43 -29.04 -21.40
CA VAL A 351 -2.89 -29.76 -22.60
C VAL A 351 -3.11 -31.25 -22.34
N PHE A 352 -2.29 -31.87 -21.48
CA PHE A 352 -2.47 -33.25 -21.04
C PHE A 352 -2.95 -33.29 -19.60
N ASN A 353 -4.15 -33.82 -19.39
CA ASN A 353 -4.75 -34.03 -18.07
C ASN A 353 -5.74 -35.20 -18.13
N SER A 354 -6.13 -35.74 -16.98
CA SER A 354 -7.01 -36.91 -16.89
C SER A 354 -8.39 -36.69 -17.54
N LYS A 355 -8.92 -35.46 -17.55
CA LYS A 355 -10.19 -35.14 -18.23
C LYS A 355 -10.12 -35.32 -19.75
N THR A 356 -8.92 -35.21 -20.34
CA THR A 356 -8.72 -35.43 -21.78
C THR A 356 -8.72 -36.88 -22.20
N MET A 357 -8.62 -37.81 -21.24
CA MET A 357 -8.51 -39.25 -21.51
C MET A 357 -7.38 -39.59 -22.51
N VAL A 358 -6.35 -38.73 -22.60
CA VAL A 358 -5.28 -38.85 -23.61
C VAL A 358 -4.35 -40.03 -23.35
N SER A 359 -4.18 -40.43 -22.10
CA SER A 359 -3.28 -41.49 -21.68
C SER A 359 -3.74 -42.05 -20.33
N ASP A 360 -3.49 -43.35 -20.10
CA ASP A 360 -3.64 -44.00 -18.80
C ASP A 360 -2.41 -43.81 -17.87
N GLY A 361 -1.36 -43.15 -18.38
CA GLY A 361 -0.09 -42.94 -17.66
C GLY A 361 0.82 -44.17 -17.58
N VAL A 362 0.42 -45.32 -18.14
CA VAL A 362 1.10 -46.61 -17.99
C VAL A 362 1.46 -47.24 -19.33
N THR A 363 0.58 -47.16 -20.32
CA THR A 363 0.68 -47.85 -21.61
C THR A 363 1.31 -46.95 -22.66
N VAL A 364 2.36 -47.43 -23.32
CA VAL A 364 3.00 -46.72 -24.44
C VAL A 364 2.20 -46.89 -25.72
N GLY A 365 1.90 -45.80 -26.42
CA GLY A 365 1.35 -45.81 -27.79
C GLY A 365 -0.18 -45.89 -27.92
N ASN A 366 -0.93 -46.06 -26.83
CA ASN A 366 -2.40 -46.02 -26.85
C ASN A 366 -2.91 -44.64 -26.42
N TYR A 367 -2.82 -43.65 -27.32
CA TYR A 367 -3.19 -42.27 -27.01
C TYR A 367 -4.48 -41.84 -27.72
N ASN A 368 -5.35 -41.13 -27.00
CA ASN A 368 -6.56 -40.53 -27.56
C ASN A 368 -6.43 -39.00 -27.60
N PHE A 369 -6.19 -38.44 -28.79
CA PHE A 369 -6.04 -37.00 -28.96
C PHE A 369 -7.32 -36.28 -29.37
N ASP A 370 -8.45 -36.98 -29.51
CA ASP A 370 -9.66 -36.44 -30.14
C ASP A 370 -10.17 -35.17 -29.44
N MET A 371 -10.31 -35.21 -28.12
CA MET A 371 -10.81 -34.06 -27.34
C MET A 371 -9.84 -32.87 -27.36
N ILE A 372 -8.53 -33.14 -27.39
CA ILE A 372 -7.50 -32.11 -27.52
C ILE A 372 -7.59 -31.47 -28.90
N PHE A 373 -7.72 -32.27 -29.97
CA PHE A 373 -7.83 -31.75 -31.32
C PHE A 373 -9.14 -31.03 -31.56
N GLU A 374 -10.26 -31.45 -30.98
CA GLU A 374 -11.53 -30.71 -31.07
C GLU A 374 -11.39 -29.28 -30.52
N ALA A 375 -10.70 -29.11 -29.38
CA ALA A 375 -10.43 -27.78 -28.82
C ALA A 375 -9.48 -26.94 -29.69
N LEU A 376 -8.46 -27.57 -30.29
CA LEU A 376 -7.49 -26.88 -31.14
C LEU A 376 -8.06 -26.55 -32.53
N ASP A 377 -8.90 -27.43 -33.10
CA ASP A 377 -9.62 -27.20 -34.36
C ASP A 377 -10.48 -25.94 -34.23
N PHE A 378 -11.24 -25.82 -33.13
CA PHE A 378 -12.01 -24.62 -32.83
C PHE A 378 -11.15 -23.34 -32.91
N LEU A 379 -9.98 -23.32 -32.29
CA LEU A 379 -9.11 -22.14 -32.32
C LEU A 379 -8.56 -21.85 -33.72
N VAL A 380 -8.06 -22.87 -34.41
CA VAL A 380 -7.46 -22.75 -35.74
C VAL A 380 -8.49 -22.31 -36.78
N ASP A 381 -9.69 -22.90 -36.75
CA ASP A 381 -10.81 -22.58 -37.64
C ASP A 381 -11.29 -21.13 -37.47
N HIS A 382 -11.13 -20.56 -36.27
CA HIS A 382 -11.44 -19.17 -35.97
C HIS A 382 -10.22 -18.23 -36.08
N HIS A 383 -9.10 -18.71 -36.64
CA HIS A 383 -7.87 -17.95 -36.83
C HIS A 383 -7.22 -17.42 -35.54
N ILE A 384 -7.41 -18.14 -34.44
CA ILE A 384 -6.80 -17.87 -33.14
C ILE A 384 -5.61 -18.79 -32.97
N THR A 385 -4.42 -18.22 -32.74
CA THR A 385 -3.19 -19.02 -32.69
C THR A 385 -3.06 -19.72 -31.32
N PRO A 386 -2.92 -21.05 -31.26
CA PRO A 386 -2.73 -21.74 -29.99
C PRO A 386 -1.40 -21.40 -29.32
N TRP A 387 -1.46 -21.20 -28.01
CA TRP A 387 -0.30 -21.19 -27.10
C TRP A 387 -0.51 -22.30 -26.07
N LEU A 388 0.30 -23.35 -26.17
CA LEU A 388 0.13 -24.57 -25.39
C LEU A 388 1.02 -24.55 -24.15
N ASP A 389 0.40 -24.53 -22.97
CA ASP A 389 1.09 -24.66 -21.68
C ASP A 389 1.02 -26.11 -21.19
N PHE A 390 2.18 -26.72 -21.01
CA PHE A 390 2.34 -28.08 -20.49
C PHE A 390 2.66 -28.12 -19.00
N THR A 391 2.76 -26.98 -18.33
CA THR A 391 3.00 -26.89 -16.88
C THR A 391 1.84 -27.57 -16.14
N ASN A 392 2.17 -28.46 -15.22
CA ASN A 392 1.18 -29.06 -14.31
C ASN A 392 0.65 -28.00 -13.35
N ARG A 393 -0.66 -27.94 -13.15
CA ARG A 393 -1.32 -26.94 -12.28
C ARG A 393 -2.55 -27.55 -11.60
N PRO A 394 -2.95 -27.07 -10.43
CA PRO A 394 -4.18 -27.53 -9.79
C PRO A 394 -5.41 -27.11 -10.60
N TYR A 395 -6.36 -28.03 -10.83
CA TYR A 395 -7.69 -27.66 -11.35
C TYR A 395 -8.50 -27.18 -10.15
N ALA A 396 -8.50 -25.87 -9.94
CA ALA A 396 -9.09 -25.28 -8.75
C ALA A 396 -9.68 -23.90 -9.03
N ASN A 397 -10.69 -23.55 -8.23
CA ASN A 397 -11.21 -22.19 -8.17
C ASN A 397 -10.79 -21.52 -6.87
N VAL A 398 -9.70 -20.76 -6.93
CA VAL A 398 -9.09 -20.09 -5.78
C VAL A 398 -9.97 -18.95 -5.27
N THR A 399 -10.23 -18.91 -3.96
CA THR A 399 -11.04 -17.86 -3.30
C THR A 399 -10.20 -16.89 -2.49
N ASN A 400 -9.02 -17.31 -2.06
CA ASN A 400 -7.95 -16.50 -1.47
C ASN A 400 -6.65 -17.32 -1.54
N SER A 401 -5.52 -16.79 -1.05
CA SER A 401 -4.23 -17.50 -1.12
C SER A 401 -4.16 -18.84 -0.35
N GLU A 402 -5.11 -19.14 0.52
CA GLU A 402 -5.13 -20.35 1.37
C GLU A 402 -6.28 -21.32 1.04
N GLU A 403 -7.33 -20.84 0.37
CA GLU A 403 -8.58 -21.57 0.15
C GLU A 403 -8.99 -21.61 -1.32
N SER A 404 -9.66 -22.70 -1.67
CA SER A 404 -10.32 -22.85 -2.98
C SER A 404 -11.77 -23.26 -2.77
N ALA A 405 -12.68 -22.65 -3.55
CA ALA A 405 -14.08 -23.04 -3.58
C ALA A 405 -14.24 -24.49 -4.03
N TRP A 406 -13.37 -24.98 -4.91
CA TRP A 406 -13.28 -26.39 -5.25
C TRP A 406 -11.89 -26.68 -5.80
N PHE A 407 -11.50 -27.95 -5.73
CA PHE A 407 -10.21 -28.45 -6.19
C PHE A 407 -10.38 -29.88 -6.71
N GLU A 408 -9.71 -30.21 -7.80
CA GLU A 408 -9.56 -31.56 -8.33
C GLU A 408 -8.12 -31.74 -8.86
N ASP A 409 -7.47 -32.83 -8.48
CA ASP A 409 -6.19 -33.21 -9.07
C ASP A 409 -6.43 -33.98 -10.37
N ILE A 410 -6.18 -33.32 -11.50
CA ILE A 410 -6.39 -33.88 -12.84
C ILE A 410 -5.06 -34.26 -13.52
N ARG A 411 -3.96 -34.34 -12.78
CA ARG A 411 -2.67 -34.73 -13.37
C ARG A 411 -2.71 -36.18 -13.84
N ILE A 412 -1.99 -36.45 -14.92
CA ILE A 412 -1.68 -37.82 -15.33
C ILE A 412 -0.38 -38.21 -14.65
N VAL A 413 -0.42 -39.23 -13.79
CA VAL A 413 0.78 -39.76 -13.14
C VAL A 413 1.43 -40.77 -14.08
N TYR A 414 2.55 -40.39 -14.68
CA TYR A 414 3.26 -41.26 -15.61
C TYR A 414 4.18 -42.23 -14.86
N LYS A 415 4.01 -43.52 -15.14
CA LYS A 415 4.75 -44.63 -14.52
C LYS A 415 6.26 -44.50 -14.68
N ASP A 416 6.71 -44.12 -15.88
CA ASP A 416 8.12 -43.90 -16.17
C ASP A 416 8.32 -42.90 -17.33
N LYS A 417 9.54 -42.39 -17.47
CA LYS A 417 9.95 -41.40 -18.49
C LYS A 417 9.58 -41.81 -19.93
N ARG A 418 9.55 -43.10 -20.26
CA ARG A 418 9.30 -43.57 -21.64
C ARG A 418 7.85 -43.35 -22.06
N VAL A 419 6.90 -43.56 -21.13
CA VAL A 419 5.47 -43.34 -21.39
C VAL A 419 5.21 -41.86 -21.68
N TRP A 420 5.77 -41.00 -20.84
CA TRP A 420 5.70 -39.55 -20.97
C TRP A 420 6.35 -39.07 -22.27
N GLU A 421 7.61 -39.45 -22.55
CA GLU A 421 8.31 -39.02 -23.76
C GLU A 421 7.59 -39.44 -25.04
N ASN A 422 7.06 -40.67 -25.08
CA ASN A 422 6.38 -41.18 -26.25
C ASN A 422 5.08 -40.41 -26.52
N LEU A 423 4.30 -40.07 -25.49
CA LEU A 423 3.10 -39.25 -25.61
C LEU A 423 3.41 -37.91 -26.29
N TYR A 424 4.39 -37.17 -25.76
CA TYR A 424 4.79 -35.86 -26.31
C TYR A 424 5.31 -35.99 -27.75
N LYS A 425 6.16 -36.99 -28.03
CA LYS A 425 6.66 -37.27 -29.40
C LYS A 425 5.51 -37.55 -30.38
N GLN A 426 4.53 -38.35 -30.00
CA GLN A 426 3.39 -38.65 -30.87
C GLN A 426 2.48 -37.44 -31.04
N PHE A 427 2.22 -36.70 -29.97
CA PHE A 427 1.40 -35.49 -30.03
C PHE A 427 1.96 -34.45 -30.99
N PHE A 428 3.24 -34.08 -30.87
CA PHE A 428 3.84 -33.09 -31.78
C PHE A 428 3.87 -33.55 -33.24
N LYS A 429 4.11 -34.84 -33.50
CA LYS A 429 3.98 -35.40 -34.86
C LYS A 429 2.55 -35.28 -35.38
N MET A 430 1.57 -35.55 -34.53
CA MET A 430 0.16 -35.45 -34.90
C MET A 430 -0.28 -34.00 -35.12
N LEU A 431 0.24 -33.03 -34.37
CA LEU A 431 0.02 -31.60 -34.64
C LEU A 431 0.47 -31.22 -36.04
N VAL A 432 1.71 -31.58 -36.40
CA VAL A 432 2.24 -31.28 -37.75
C VAL A 432 1.47 -32.04 -38.83
N ARG A 433 1.08 -33.29 -38.58
CA ARG A 433 0.27 -34.08 -39.53
C ARG A 433 -1.11 -33.46 -39.75
N ARG A 434 -1.75 -32.92 -38.70
CA ARG A 434 -3.11 -32.40 -38.75
C ARG A 434 -3.19 -30.98 -39.31
N TYR A 435 -2.35 -30.07 -38.80
CA TYR A 435 -2.40 -28.65 -39.13
C TYR A 435 -1.33 -28.20 -40.14
N GLY A 436 -0.31 -29.02 -40.37
CA GLY A 436 0.82 -28.69 -41.24
C GLY A 436 1.88 -27.82 -40.55
N GLU A 437 3.13 -27.95 -40.98
CA GLU A 437 4.28 -27.22 -40.42
C GLU A 437 4.08 -25.70 -40.45
N LYS A 438 3.51 -25.15 -41.54
CA LYS A 438 3.28 -23.71 -41.69
C LYS A 438 2.37 -23.15 -40.60
N GLU A 439 1.33 -23.88 -40.22
CA GLU A 439 0.42 -23.43 -39.16
C GLU A 439 1.10 -23.54 -37.80
N VAL A 440 1.63 -24.72 -37.48
CA VAL A 440 2.29 -25.01 -36.20
C VAL A 440 3.52 -24.13 -35.98
N SER A 441 4.16 -23.62 -37.04
CA SER A 441 5.31 -22.71 -36.93
C SER A 441 4.98 -21.37 -36.25
N LYS A 442 3.70 -20.98 -36.21
CA LYS A 442 3.25 -19.77 -35.52
C LYS A 442 3.01 -20.01 -34.03
N TRP A 443 2.92 -21.26 -33.60
CA TRP A 443 2.46 -21.61 -32.26
C TRP A 443 3.58 -21.41 -31.22
N ARG A 444 3.16 -21.27 -29.97
CA ARG A 444 4.06 -21.21 -28.82
C ARG A 444 3.83 -22.42 -27.92
N PHE A 445 4.92 -23.00 -27.44
CA PHE A 445 4.92 -24.13 -26.52
C PHE A 445 5.64 -23.71 -25.24
N GLU A 446 4.97 -23.86 -24.11
CA GLU A 446 5.44 -23.37 -22.83
C GLU A 446 5.52 -24.51 -21.82
N ILE A 447 6.63 -24.55 -21.09
CA ILE A 447 6.94 -25.58 -20.12
C ILE A 447 7.50 -24.89 -18.89
N GLY A 448 6.91 -25.13 -17.73
CA GLY A 448 7.26 -24.39 -16.53
C GLY A 448 7.18 -25.21 -15.27
N LEU A 449 7.46 -24.48 -14.19
CA LEU A 449 7.22 -24.89 -12.81
C LEU A 449 6.04 -24.07 -12.30
N GLU A 450 5.17 -24.70 -11.53
CA GLU A 450 3.97 -24.05 -11.01
C GLU A 450 4.31 -23.11 -9.84
N GLY A 451 5.27 -23.49 -9.00
CA GLY A 451 5.89 -22.62 -7.99
C GLY A 451 5.13 -22.46 -6.67
N PHE A 452 3.83 -22.74 -6.60
CA PHE A 452 3.05 -22.77 -5.35
C PHE A 452 3.09 -24.14 -4.65
N HIS A 453 3.09 -25.22 -5.44
CA HIS A 453 2.96 -26.60 -4.98
C HIS A 453 4.08 -27.47 -5.55
N SER A 454 5.09 -27.79 -4.75
CA SER A 454 6.27 -28.55 -5.19
C SER A 454 5.94 -29.92 -5.80
N ASP A 455 4.83 -30.52 -5.39
CA ASP A 455 4.33 -31.79 -5.89
C ASP A 455 3.84 -31.70 -7.35
N TYR A 456 3.46 -30.51 -7.83
CA TYR A 456 3.08 -30.27 -9.23
C TYR A 456 4.28 -30.13 -10.16
N ASP A 457 5.46 -29.83 -9.63
CA ASP A 457 6.68 -29.60 -10.42
C ASP A 457 7.33 -30.90 -10.97
N THR A 458 6.70 -32.06 -10.73
CA THR A 458 7.15 -33.38 -11.23
C THR A 458 6.26 -33.90 -12.35
N PHE A 459 6.87 -34.25 -13.49
CA PHE A 459 6.14 -34.71 -14.68
C PHE A 459 6.02 -36.23 -14.79
N TYR A 460 6.89 -37.00 -14.14
CA TYR A 460 6.87 -38.48 -14.14
C TYR A 460 7.60 -39.04 -12.92
N ILE A 461 7.32 -40.30 -12.59
CA ILE A 461 7.98 -41.00 -11.47
C ILE A 461 9.30 -41.60 -11.98
N LEU A 462 10.44 -41.14 -11.44
CA LEU A 462 11.78 -41.70 -11.72
C LEU A 462 12.79 -41.27 -10.64
N ASP A 463 13.73 -42.16 -10.28
CA ASP A 463 14.96 -41.77 -9.59
C ASP A 463 15.81 -40.88 -10.50
N GLY A 464 16.20 -39.69 -10.03
CA GLY A 464 17.04 -38.74 -10.79
C GLY A 464 16.28 -37.77 -11.71
N TYR A 465 15.00 -37.46 -11.41
CA TYR A 465 14.25 -36.42 -12.11
C TYR A 465 14.95 -35.04 -12.05
N ASP A 466 15.11 -34.39 -13.21
CA ASP A 466 15.51 -32.99 -13.34
C ASP A 466 14.55 -32.28 -14.33
N PHE A 467 14.04 -31.12 -13.95
CA PHE A 467 13.19 -30.31 -14.82
C PHE A 467 13.90 -29.86 -16.10
N ILE A 468 15.22 -29.66 -16.05
CA ILE A 468 15.98 -29.27 -17.25
C ILE A 468 15.94 -30.36 -18.32
N ASP A 469 15.97 -31.64 -17.93
CA ASP A 469 15.79 -32.76 -18.86
C ASP A 469 14.40 -32.73 -19.52
N VAL A 470 13.37 -32.36 -18.76
CA VAL A 470 11.99 -32.22 -19.25
C VAL A 470 11.90 -31.11 -20.29
N TYR A 471 12.40 -29.93 -19.93
CA TYR A 471 12.43 -28.78 -20.83
C TYR A 471 13.22 -29.09 -22.11
N GLU A 472 14.45 -29.61 -21.98
CA GLU A 472 15.33 -29.88 -23.12
C GLU A 472 14.72 -30.94 -24.04
N PHE A 473 14.08 -31.98 -23.49
CA PHE A 473 13.38 -33.00 -24.26
C PHE A 473 12.26 -32.40 -25.13
N ILE A 474 11.37 -31.60 -24.54
CA ILE A 474 10.26 -30.99 -25.27
C ILE A 474 10.79 -30.00 -26.30
N ALA A 475 11.71 -29.13 -25.90
CA ALA A 475 12.28 -28.09 -26.78
C ALA A 475 12.97 -28.70 -28.00
N GLN A 476 13.79 -29.74 -27.83
CA GLN A 476 14.41 -30.46 -28.95
C GLN A 476 13.39 -31.16 -29.83
N THR A 477 12.35 -31.78 -29.23
CA THR A 477 11.31 -32.47 -30.00
C THR A 477 10.54 -31.49 -30.88
N VAL A 478 10.15 -30.33 -30.35
CA VAL A 478 9.50 -29.25 -31.10
C VAL A 478 10.42 -28.71 -32.19
N LYS A 479 11.64 -28.27 -31.84
CA LYS A 479 12.55 -27.66 -32.81
C LYS A 479 12.99 -28.62 -33.91
N LYS A 480 13.02 -29.92 -33.66
CA LYS A 480 13.29 -30.94 -34.69
C LYS A 480 12.15 -31.09 -35.69
N LEU A 481 10.90 -30.94 -35.25
CA LEU A 481 9.72 -31.11 -36.11
C LEU A 481 9.29 -29.79 -36.78
N VAL A 482 9.40 -28.68 -36.06
CA VAL A 482 8.97 -27.34 -36.50
C VAL A 482 9.96 -26.30 -35.96
N PRO A 483 11.13 -26.09 -36.61
CA PRO A 483 12.20 -25.22 -36.10
C PRO A 483 11.75 -23.78 -35.80
N ALA A 484 10.78 -23.27 -36.56
CA ALA A 484 10.27 -21.91 -36.43
C ALA A 484 9.28 -21.71 -35.28
N ALA A 485 8.67 -22.77 -34.74
CA ALA A 485 7.77 -22.64 -33.59
C ALA A 485 8.56 -22.22 -32.34
N GLN A 486 7.93 -21.40 -31.48
CA GLN A 486 8.62 -20.87 -30.30
C GLN A 486 8.42 -21.79 -29.09
N VAL A 487 9.49 -22.01 -28.32
CA VAL A 487 9.48 -22.76 -27.06
C VAL A 487 9.95 -21.85 -25.94
N GLY A 488 9.20 -21.80 -24.84
CA GLY A 488 9.52 -20.94 -23.71
C GLY A 488 9.45 -21.65 -22.36
N TYR A 489 10.05 -20.99 -21.36
CA TYR A 489 9.98 -21.40 -19.97
C TYR A 489 8.96 -20.56 -19.22
N SER A 490 8.07 -21.19 -18.44
CA SER A 490 7.15 -20.49 -17.54
C SER A 490 7.63 -20.53 -16.10
N ALA A 491 7.83 -19.33 -15.57
CA ALA A 491 8.15 -19.11 -14.17
C ALA A 491 6.87 -18.89 -13.36
N GLY A 492 6.53 -19.87 -12.53
CA GLY A 492 5.50 -19.74 -11.49
C GLY A 492 5.81 -18.60 -10.49
N PRO A 493 4.79 -18.08 -9.80
CA PRO A 493 4.99 -17.09 -8.75
C PRO A 493 5.72 -17.77 -7.56
N GLY A 494 6.79 -17.15 -7.08
CA GLY A 494 7.55 -17.69 -5.94
C GLY A 494 8.72 -18.61 -6.27
N ILE A 495 9.35 -18.51 -7.46
CA ILE A 495 10.64 -19.18 -7.78
C ILE A 495 11.84 -18.62 -6.96
N GLU A 496 11.57 -18.12 -5.76
CA GLU A 496 12.58 -17.93 -4.72
C GLU A 496 12.56 -19.08 -3.70
N GLY A 497 11.75 -20.14 -3.93
CA GLY A 497 11.74 -21.39 -3.16
C GLY A 497 12.96 -22.31 -3.43
N GLN A 498 12.71 -23.62 -3.64
CA GLN A 498 13.78 -24.66 -3.69
C GLN A 498 14.85 -24.45 -4.77
N THR A 499 14.56 -23.69 -5.83
CA THR A 499 15.53 -23.28 -6.86
C THR A 499 15.29 -21.81 -7.18
N SER A 500 16.32 -20.97 -7.07
CA SER A 500 16.16 -19.54 -7.36
C SER A 500 15.96 -19.28 -8.86
N PHE A 501 15.26 -18.19 -9.19
CA PHE A 501 15.00 -17.76 -10.58
C PHE A 501 16.31 -17.60 -11.38
N ASP A 502 17.35 -17.03 -10.77
CA ASP A 502 18.69 -16.95 -11.35
C ASP A 502 19.28 -18.33 -11.67
N THR A 503 19.08 -19.31 -10.78
CA THR A 503 19.61 -20.67 -10.95
C THR A 503 18.96 -21.36 -12.13
N ILE A 504 17.64 -21.30 -12.25
CA ILE A 504 16.94 -21.95 -13.36
C ILE A 504 17.25 -21.27 -14.70
N LEU A 505 17.31 -19.94 -14.73
CA LEU A 505 17.71 -19.21 -15.95
C LEU A 505 19.14 -19.53 -16.38
N THR A 506 20.06 -19.68 -15.43
CA THR A 506 21.44 -20.10 -15.71
C THR A 506 21.46 -21.48 -16.36
N LYS A 507 20.74 -22.45 -15.79
CA LYS A 507 20.65 -23.81 -16.36
C LYS A 507 20.01 -23.79 -17.75
N LEU A 508 18.93 -23.03 -17.96
CA LEU A 508 18.24 -22.92 -19.25
C LEU A 508 19.09 -22.26 -20.34
N ARG A 509 19.97 -21.32 -19.98
CA ARG A 509 20.94 -20.72 -20.90
C ARG A 509 21.94 -21.76 -21.41
N ASP A 510 22.29 -22.74 -20.58
CA ASP A 510 23.29 -23.76 -20.89
C ASP A 510 22.68 -24.99 -21.61
N CYS A 511 21.35 -25.04 -21.80
CA CYS A 511 20.66 -26.05 -22.61
C CYS A 511 21.03 -25.96 -24.10
N LYS A 512 20.95 -27.08 -24.84
CA LYS A 512 21.19 -27.11 -26.30
C LYS A 512 20.18 -26.30 -27.08
N VAL A 513 18.93 -26.26 -26.60
CA VAL A 513 17.88 -25.40 -27.12
C VAL A 513 17.53 -24.42 -26.02
N GLN A 514 17.91 -23.15 -26.20
CA GLN A 514 17.56 -22.09 -25.26
C GLN A 514 16.11 -21.62 -25.47
N PRO A 515 15.44 -21.11 -24.43
CA PRO A 515 14.11 -20.52 -24.57
C PRO A 515 14.07 -19.34 -25.55
N ASP A 516 13.08 -19.36 -26.45
CA ASP A 516 12.74 -18.24 -27.33
C ASP A 516 12.15 -17.08 -26.52
N PHE A 517 11.42 -17.40 -25.44
CA PHE A 517 10.85 -16.45 -24.49
C PHE A 517 10.86 -17.03 -23.07
N ILE A 518 10.78 -16.14 -22.08
CA ILE A 518 10.64 -16.50 -20.67
C ILE A 518 9.35 -15.83 -20.18
N SER A 519 8.38 -16.63 -19.77
CA SER A 519 7.15 -16.12 -19.20
C SER A 519 7.20 -16.09 -17.67
N VAL A 520 6.53 -15.10 -17.09
CA VAL A 520 6.36 -14.96 -15.65
C VAL A 520 4.88 -14.74 -15.34
N ILE A 521 4.49 -15.21 -14.16
CA ILE A 521 3.17 -15.02 -13.59
C ILE A 521 3.23 -13.88 -12.57
N LEU A 522 2.45 -12.81 -12.79
CA LEU A 522 2.41 -11.63 -11.92
C LEU A 522 1.07 -11.49 -11.22
N PHE A 523 1.04 -11.88 -9.94
CA PHE A 523 0.00 -11.52 -8.98
C PHE A 523 0.67 -10.88 -7.76
N PRO A 524 0.11 -9.83 -7.13
CA PRO A 524 0.74 -9.10 -6.03
C PRO A 524 0.66 -9.88 -4.71
N TYR A 525 1.36 -11.00 -4.64
CA TYR A 525 1.49 -11.85 -3.46
C TYR A 525 2.96 -12.10 -3.14
N ILE A 526 3.28 -12.09 -1.85
CA ILE A 526 4.61 -12.40 -1.35
C ILE A 526 4.54 -13.69 -0.50
N PRO A 527 5.58 -14.55 -0.55
CA PRO A 527 5.68 -15.70 0.33
C PRO A 527 5.72 -15.26 1.80
N LYS A 528 4.98 -15.96 2.66
CA LYS A 528 4.97 -15.72 4.11
C LYS A 528 6.13 -16.49 4.74
N THR A 529 7.18 -15.80 5.16
CA THR A 529 8.27 -16.39 5.96
C THR A 529 7.75 -16.66 7.38
N VAL A 530 7.21 -17.84 7.63
CA VAL A 530 6.91 -18.30 8.99
C VAL A 530 7.88 -19.42 9.35
N SER A 531 8.83 -19.13 10.24
CA SER A 531 9.60 -20.15 10.94
C SER A 531 8.64 -21.06 11.70
N GLY A 532 8.36 -22.27 11.18
CA GLY A 532 7.65 -23.31 11.93
C GLY A 532 6.46 -23.99 11.24
N LEU A 533 6.17 -23.77 9.95
CA LEU A 533 5.10 -24.52 9.29
C LEU A 533 5.53 -25.98 9.03
N LYS A 534 5.07 -26.90 9.88
CA LYS A 534 4.96 -28.33 9.55
C LYS A 534 3.85 -28.49 8.50
N GLY A 535 4.19 -28.85 7.26
CA GLY A 535 3.18 -29.24 6.26
C GLY A 535 3.45 -28.92 4.79
N GLY A 536 4.57 -28.30 4.41
CA GLY A 536 5.01 -28.24 3.00
C GLY A 536 4.21 -27.35 2.04
N LYS A 537 3.12 -26.70 2.44
CA LYS A 537 2.42 -25.70 1.61
C LYS A 537 3.00 -24.30 1.85
N ALA A 538 3.42 -23.63 0.78
CA ALA A 538 3.80 -22.23 0.84
C ALA A 538 2.56 -21.36 1.12
N GLN A 539 2.58 -20.56 2.18
CA GLN A 539 1.55 -19.56 2.46
C GLN A 539 1.93 -18.25 1.77
N PHE A 540 0.99 -17.61 1.08
CA PHE A 540 1.19 -16.34 0.39
C PHE A 540 0.30 -15.27 1.00
N VAL A 541 0.80 -14.04 1.11
CA VAL A 541 0.01 -12.88 1.58
C VAL A 541 0.01 -11.80 0.51
N ARG A 542 -1.08 -11.03 0.42
CA ARG A 542 -1.19 -9.90 -0.52
C ARG A 542 -0.12 -8.87 -0.21
N SER A 543 0.58 -8.41 -1.25
CA SER A 543 1.60 -7.38 -1.14
C SER A 543 0.98 -6.01 -0.87
N GLN A 544 1.53 -5.28 0.10
CA GLN A 544 1.16 -3.88 0.36
C GLN A 544 1.81 -2.88 -0.61
N ASP A 545 2.75 -3.37 -1.42
CA ASP A 545 3.47 -2.57 -2.39
C ASP A 545 2.57 -2.17 -3.57
N ARG A 546 2.36 -0.86 -3.71
CA ARG A 546 1.55 -0.26 -4.78
C ARG A 546 2.26 -0.28 -6.14
N ASP A 547 3.57 -0.54 -6.20
CA ASP A 547 4.32 -0.71 -7.46
C ASP A 547 4.92 -2.11 -7.60
N PHE A 548 4.26 -3.12 -7.03
CA PHE A 548 4.69 -4.53 -7.07
C PHE A 548 5.11 -5.00 -8.47
N GLU A 549 4.31 -4.73 -9.50
CA GLU A 549 4.68 -5.13 -10.86
C GLU A 549 5.96 -4.46 -11.35
N GLY A 550 6.16 -3.19 -11.00
CA GLY A 550 7.39 -2.46 -11.33
C GLY A 550 8.62 -3.07 -10.66
N ASN A 551 8.51 -3.37 -9.37
CA ASN A 551 9.59 -3.98 -8.60
C ASN A 551 9.92 -5.40 -9.09
N GLU A 552 8.92 -6.21 -9.43
CA GLU A 552 9.13 -7.53 -10.01
C GLU A 552 9.75 -7.46 -11.41
N LEU A 553 9.27 -6.55 -12.27
CA LEU A 553 9.85 -6.34 -13.60
C LEU A 553 11.30 -5.86 -13.52
N GLU A 554 11.63 -5.00 -12.55
CA GLU A 554 13.01 -4.57 -12.31
C GLU A 554 13.88 -5.73 -11.82
N ARG A 555 13.37 -6.56 -10.90
CA ARG A 555 14.06 -7.77 -10.41
C ARG A 555 14.35 -8.74 -11.56
N ILE A 556 13.35 -9.03 -12.39
CA ILE A 556 13.49 -9.88 -13.59
C ILE A 556 14.46 -9.26 -14.58
N GLY A 557 14.34 -7.95 -14.83
CA GLY A 557 15.23 -7.21 -15.73
C GLY A 557 16.69 -7.31 -15.30
N LYS A 558 16.98 -7.15 -14.00
CA LYS A 558 18.34 -7.33 -13.45
C LYS A 558 18.87 -8.75 -13.65
N ALA A 559 18.05 -9.78 -13.45
CA ALA A 559 18.43 -11.16 -13.71
C ALA A 559 18.75 -11.40 -15.19
N PHE A 560 17.96 -10.81 -16.09
CA PHE A 560 18.16 -10.88 -17.54
C PHE A 560 19.44 -10.17 -17.96
N ASP A 561 19.67 -8.95 -17.47
CA ASP A 561 20.87 -8.17 -17.76
C ASP A 561 22.13 -8.90 -17.28
N LYS A 562 22.09 -9.50 -16.08
CA LYS A 562 23.18 -10.31 -15.50
C LYS A 562 23.52 -11.54 -16.36
N LEU A 563 22.52 -12.14 -17.01
CA LEU A 563 22.67 -13.34 -17.84
C LEU A 563 22.80 -13.02 -19.34
N GLY A 564 22.76 -11.75 -19.73
CA GLY A 564 22.81 -11.31 -21.13
C GLY A 564 21.56 -11.69 -21.94
N ILE A 565 20.40 -11.89 -21.29
CA ILE A 565 19.13 -12.21 -21.94
C ILE A 565 18.46 -10.89 -22.35
N PRO A 566 18.07 -10.70 -23.62
CA PRO A 566 17.36 -9.49 -24.04
C PRO A 566 16.04 -9.31 -23.29
N ARG A 567 15.78 -8.10 -22.76
CA ARG A 567 14.53 -7.78 -22.03
C ARG A 567 13.27 -7.99 -22.86
N ASN A 568 13.35 -7.85 -24.19
CA ASN A 568 12.23 -8.14 -25.10
C ASN A 568 11.84 -9.64 -25.18
N LYS A 569 12.53 -10.53 -24.44
CA LYS A 569 12.10 -11.92 -24.22
C LYS A 569 11.17 -12.10 -23.02
N ILE A 570 10.94 -11.04 -22.23
CA ILE A 570 10.01 -11.06 -21.10
C ILE A 570 8.58 -11.15 -21.62
N VAL A 571 7.89 -12.18 -21.18
CA VAL A 571 6.46 -12.42 -21.39
C VAL A 571 5.80 -12.41 -20.02
N ILE A 572 4.71 -11.68 -19.86
CA ILE A 572 3.79 -11.87 -18.73
C ILE A 572 2.72 -12.83 -19.24
N SER A 573 2.77 -14.10 -18.86
CA SER A 573 1.79 -15.09 -19.34
C SER A 573 0.46 -14.95 -18.61
N GLU A 574 0.51 -14.51 -17.35
CA GLU A 574 -0.64 -14.25 -16.49
C GLU A 574 -0.40 -13.01 -15.65
N TRP A 575 -1.38 -12.10 -15.67
CA TRP A 575 -1.46 -10.98 -14.76
C TRP A 575 -2.88 -10.79 -14.26
N ASN A 576 -3.00 -10.51 -12.96
CA ASN A 576 -4.20 -9.96 -12.36
C ASN A 576 -3.89 -9.26 -11.02
N LEU A 577 -4.80 -8.42 -10.52
CA LEU A 577 -4.64 -7.77 -9.20
C LEU A 577 -4.74 -8.73 -8.01
N THR A 578 -5.30 -9.92 -8.21
CA THR A 578 -5.57 -10.92 -7.18
C THR A 578 -5.66 -12.30 -7.83
N CYS A 579 -5.27 -13.36 -7.10
CA CYS A 579 -5.50 -14.74 -7.51
C CYS A 579 -6.91 -15.24 -7.12
N SER A 580 -7.66 -14.46 -6.33
CA SER A 580 -9.02 -14.78 -5.93
C SER A 580 -10.01 -14.55 -7.06
N ASN A 581 -10.89 -15.53 -7.28
CA ASN A 581 -12.09 -15.41 -8.12
C ASN A 581 -13.34 -15.02 -7.31
N ARG A 582 -13.18 -14.52 -6.08
CA ARG A 582 -14.25 -14.02 -5.20
C ARG A 582 -13.91 -12.63 -4.65
N ASN A 583 -13.21 -11.84 -5.44
CA ASN A 583 -12.83 -10.49 -5.13
C ASN A 583 -13.45 -9.56 -6.18
N TYR A 584 -14.51 -8.82 -5.80
CA TYR A 584 -15.24 -7.91 -6.67
C TYR A 584 -14.35 -6.79 -7.23
N LEU A 585 -13.13 -6.57 -6.73
CA LEU A 585 -12.19 -5.69 -7.42
C LEU A 585 -11.88 -6.17 -8.85
N ASN A 586 -12.02 -7.47 -9.15
CA ASN A 586 -11.92 -7.99 -10.51
C ASN A 586 -13.00 -7.46 -11.47
N ASP A 587 -14.15 -7.05 -10.94
CA ASP A 587 -15.28 -6.50 -11.69
C ASP A 587 -15.25 -4.95 -11.74
N SER A 588 -14.30 -4.33 -11.04
CA SER A 588 -14.29 -2.89 -10.78
C SER A 588 -13.52 -2.08 -11.84
N THR A 589 -13.76 -0.77 -11.84
CA THR A 589 -12.96 0.19 -12.62
C THR A 589 -11.53 0.35 -12.09
N PHE A 590 -11.27 -0.01 -10.83
CA PHE A 590 -9.92 -0.03 -10.25
C PHE A 590 -9.00 -0.99 -11.03
N ARG A 591 -9.45 -2.22 -11.32
CA ARG A 591 -8.68 -3.19 -12.12
C ARG A 591 -8.30 -2.63 -13.49
N ALA A 592 -9.24 -1.95 -14.14
CA ALA A 592 -9.05 -1.33 -15.44
C ALA A 592 -8.02 -0.19 -15.37
N CYS A 593 -8.12 0.71 -14.38
CA CYS A 593 -7.16 1.78 -14.16
C CYS A 593 -5.76 1.24 -13.85
N LEU A 594 -5.66 0.20 -13.01
CA LEU A 594 -4.40 -0.44 -12.66
C LEU A 594 -3.74 -1.06 -13.89
N PHE A 595 -4.52 -1.73 -14.73
CA PHE A 595 -4.04 -2.28 -15.99
C PHE A 595 -3.50 -1.18 -16.93
N ILE A 596 -4.26 -0.10 -17.15
CA ILE A 596 -3.81 1.03 -17.97
C ILE A 596 -2.52 1.62 -17.41
N ARG A 597 -2.43 1.81 -16.10
CA ARG A 597 -1.21 2.30 -15.43
C ARG A 597 -0.01 1.41 -15.76
N ASN A 598 -0.16 0.11 -15.68
CA ASN A 598 0.91 -0.85 -15.97
C ASN A 598 1.34 -0.78 -17.45
N ILE A 599 0.38 -0.66 -18.38
CA ILE A 599 0.70 -0.48 -19.80
C ILE A 599 1.42 0.84 -20.07
N VAL A 600 0.96 1.95 -19.46
CA VAL A 600 1.59 3.26 -19.60
C VAL A 600 3.03 3.24 -19.09
N LYS A 601 3.29 2.59 -17.95
CA LYS A 601 4.63 2.50 -17.37
C LYS A 601 5.57 1.52 -18.11
N PHE A 602 5.10 0.32 -18.44
CA PHE A 602 5.99 -0.82 -18.68
C PHE A 602 5.91 -1.43 -20.09
N ALA A 603 4.98 -0.99 -20.95
CA ALA A 603 4.77 -1.65 -22.24
C ALA A 603 6.00 -1.66 -23.17
N ALA A 604 6.96 -0.74 -23.00
CA ALA A 604 8.16 -0.67 -23.83
C ALA A 604 9.08 -1.89 -23.68
N ASP A 605 9.13 -2.50 -22.49
CA ASP A 605 10.09 -3.57 -22.16
C ASP A 605 9.51 -4.98 -22.29
N ILE A 606 8.24 -5.11 -22.65
CA ILE A 606 7.48 -6.37 -22.56
C ILE A 606 7.01 -6.82 -23.93
N ASP A 607 7.23 -8.09 -24.30
CA ASP A 607 6.73 -8.61 -25.58
C ASP A 607 5.23 -8.88 -25.54
N VAL A 608 4.77 -9.55 -24.49
CA VAL A 608 3.38 -10.00 -24.31
C VAL A 608 2.96 -9.72 -22.88
N TRP A 609 1.81 -9.07 -22.71
CA TRP A 609 1.12 -8.93 -21.44
C TRP A 609 -0.20 -9.69 -21.48
N GLY A 610 -0.18 -10.92 -20.97
CA GLY A 610 -1.31 -11.85 -20.92
C GLY A 610 -2.19 -11.62 -19.70
N LEU A 611 -3.50 -11.70 -19.91
CA LEU A 611 -4.50 -11.49 -18.86
C LEU A 611 -5.04 -12.82 -18.33
N TRP A 612 -5.21 -12.90 -17.01
CA TRP A 612 -5.94 -13.97 -16.33
C TRP A 612 -7.35 -13.45 -16.01
N PHE A 613 -8.41 -13.86 -16.71
CA PHE A 613 -8.49 -14.71 -17.92
C PHE A 613 -9.69 -14.28 -18.79
N ALA A 614 -10.00 -14.99 -19.88
CA ALA A 614 -11.04 -14.62 -20.83
C ALA A 614 -12.44 -14.43 -20.21
N SER A 615 -12.92 -15.41 -19.44
CA SER A 615 -14.34 -15.57 -19.14
C SER A 615 -14.59 -16.11 -17.73
N ASP A 616 -15.54 -15.52 -17.01
CA ASP A 616 -15.97 -16.01 -15.68
C ASP A 616 -16.50 -17.45 -15.68
N TRP A 617 -16.82 -18.02 -16.84
CA TRP A 617 -17.13 -19.45 -16.97
C TRP A 617 -16.00 -20.36 -16.48
N GLN A 618 -14.75 -19.88 -16.50
CA GLN A 618 -13.56 -20.62 -16.03
C GLN A 618 -13.50 -20.73 -14.50
N CYS A 619 -14.16 -19.83 -13.77
CA CYS A 619 -14.28 -19.88 -12.31
C CYS A 619 -15.71 -20.16 -11.82
N ASN A 620 -16.54 -20.73 -12.69
CA ASN A 620 -17.91 -21.08 -12.36
C ASN A 620 -17.94 -22.25 -11.36
N SER A 621 -18.65 -22.07 -10.26
CA SER A 621 -18.85 -23.10 -9.23
C SER A 621 -20.17 -22.87 -8.51
N TYR A 622 -20.50 -23.73 -7.55
CA TYR A 622 -21.73 -23.62 -6.75
C TYR A 622 -21.87 -22.29 -5.97
N SER A 623 -20.75 -21.58 -5.77
CA SER A 623 -20.69 -20.25 -5.14
C SER A 623 -20.64 -19.08 -6.14
N ALA A 624 -20.74 -19.33 -7.44
CA ALA A 624 -20.78 -18.30 -8.49
C ALA A 624 -22.21 -18.13 -9.05
N ARG A 625 -23.18 -17.79 -8.20
CA ARG A 625 -24.60 -17.69 -8.61
C ARG A 625 -24.94 -16.35 -9.25
N ASN A 626 -24.28 -15.30 -8.80
CA ASN A 626 -24.56 -13.92 -9.18
C ASN A 626 -24.15 -13.65 -10.63
N VAL A 627 -24.61 -12.52 -11.15
CA VAL A 627 -24.25 -12.00 -12.48
C VAL A 627 -22.75 -11.67 -12.56
N ILE A 628 -22.21 -11.11 -11.47
CA ILE A 628 -20.76 -10.99 -11.23
C ILE A 628 -20.41 -11.55 -9.86
N ASN A 629 -19.21 -12.11 -9.72
CA ASN A 629 -18.82 -12.86 -8.52
C ASN A 629 -17.38 -12.57 -8.08
N GLY A 630 -16.75 -11.51 -8.60
CA GLY A 630 -15.32 -11.26 -8.38
C GLY A 630 -14.39 -12.17 -9.18
N GLY A 631 -14.86 -12.75 -10.28
CA GLY A 631 -14.07 -13.61 -11.16
C GLY A 631 -13.10 -12.82 -12.05
N GLY A 632 -11.96 -13.42 -12.39
CA GLY A 632 -10.92 -12.79 -13.22
C GLY A 632 -11.31 -12.53 -14.69
N GLY A 633 -12.49 -12.96 -15.15
CA GLY A 633 -12.92 -12.83 -16.54
C GLY A 633 -12.93 -11.40 -17.07
N LEU A 634 -12.67 -11.20 -18.36
CA LEU A 634 -12.98 -9.94 -19.08
C LEU A 634 -14.49 -9.79 -19.32
N LEU A 635 -15.18 -10.93 -19.37
CA LEU A 635 -16.63 -11.04 -19.50
C LEU A 635 -17.21 -11.79 -18.29
N SER A 636 -18.39 -11.36 -17.85
CA SER A 636 -19.23 -12.15 -16.95
C SER A 636 -19.75 -13.42 -17.65
N LYS A 637 -20.37 -14.34 -16.91
CA LYS A 637 -21.01 -15.55 -17.47
C LYS A 637 -22.07 -15.19 -18.53
N ASP A 638 -22.77 -14.09 -18.30
CA ASP A 638 -23.84 -13.59 -19.16
C ASP A 638 -23.33 -12.59 -20.22
N THR A 639 -22.05 -12.65 -20.59
CA THR A 639 -21.42 -11.82 -21.63
C THR A 639 -21.52 -10.31 -21.35
N ILE A 640 -21.64 -9.90 -20.09
CA ILE A 640 -21.54 -8.49 -19.74
C ILE A 640 -20.06 -8.11 -19.70
N ARG A 641 -19.71 -7.04 -20.42
CA ARG A 641 -18.34 -6.56 -20.55
C ARG A 641 -17.93 -5.83 -19.27
N LYS A 642 -16.88 -6.30 -18.61
CA LYS A 642 -16.34 -5.67 -17.40
C LYS A 642 -15.49 -4.43 -17.75
N PRO A 643 -15.24 -3.50 -16.82
CA PRO A 643 -14.43 -2.30 -17.11
C PRO A 643 -13.08 -2.58 -17.80
N ILE A 644 -12.39 -3.66 -17.44
CA ILE A 644 -11.11 -4.03 -18.06
C ILE A 644 -11.24 -4.35 -19.56
N PHE A 645 -12.38 -4.87 -20.02
CA PHE A 645 -12.65 -5.07 -21.46
C PHE A 645 -12.54 -3.73 -22.19
N TYR A 646 -13.12 -2.67 -21.64
CA TYR A 646 -13.09 -1.35 -22.27
C TYR A 646 -11.74 -0.67 -22.13
N ALA A 647 -11.00 -0.89 -21.05
CA ALA A 647 -9.61 -0.44 -20.96
C ALA A 647 -8.79 -0.98 -22.13
N ILE A 648 -8.85 -2.29 -22.39
CA ILE A 648 -8.15 -2.94 -23.52
C ILE A 648 -8.66 -2.37 -24.86
N LYS A 649 -9.98 -2.30 -25.05
CA LYS A 649 -10.58 -1.77 -26.28
C LYS A 649 -10.11 -0.35 -26.58
N MET A 650 -10.01 0.49 -25.55
CA MET A 650 -9.53 1.86 -25.67
C MET A 650 -8.05 1.92 -26.03
N ILE A 651 -7.18 1.22 -25.30
CA ILE A 651 -5.73 1.25 -25.59
C ILE A 651 -5.37 0.60 -26.93
N ASN A 652 -6.20 -0.29 -27.47
CA ASN A 652 -6.07 -0.80 -28.84
C ASN A 652 -6.18 0.29 -29.93
N HIS A 653 -6.84 1.41 -29.63
CA HIS A 653 -6.95 2.56 -30.53
C HIS A 653 -5.75 3.52 -30.46
N LEU A 654 -4.82 3.33 -29.53
CA LEU A 654 -3.60 4.14 -29.47
C LEU A 654 -2.79 4.05 -30.76
N GLY A 655 -2.23 5.18 -31.20
CA GLY A 655 -1.35 5.26 -32.36
C GLY A 655 -0.05 4.46 -32.18
N SER A 656 0.68 4.24 -33.27
CA SER A 656 1.94 3.49 -33.26
C SER A 656 3.13 4.29 -32.73
N GLN A 657 2.97 5.60 -32.51
CA GLN A 657 4.02 6.49 -32.03
C GLN A 657 3.63 7.10 -30.70
N VAL A 658 4.41 6.85 -29.65
CA VAL A 658 4.29 7.51 -28.35
C VAL A 658 4.92 8.88 -28.43
N VAL A 659 4.15 9.91 -28.10
CA VAL A 659 4.62 11.29 -27.97
C VAL A 659 5.09 11.54 -26.54
N ALA A 660 4.29 11.14 -25.55
CA ALA A 660 4.64 11.29 -24.14
C ALA A 660 3.94 10.27 -23.25
N ARG A 661 4.58 9.98 -22.11
CA ARG A 661 4.01 9.25 -20.98
C ARG A 661 4.08 10.17 -19.77
N GLY A 662 2.94 10.45 -19.16
CA GLY A 662 2.86 11.07 -17.84
C GLY A 662 2.50 10.03 -16.80
N GLU A 663 2.40 10.46 -15.54
CA GLU A 663 1.99 9.58 -14.43
C GLU A 663 0.58 8.99 -14.66
N ASN A 664 -0.32 9.78 -15.26
CA ASN A 664 -1.74 9.47 -15.40
C ASN A 664 -2.23 9.44 -16.85
N PHE A 665 -1.32 9.52 -17.83
CA PHE A 665 -1.71 9.54 -19.24
C PHE A 665 -0.62 9.02 -20.16
N MET A 666 -1.02 8.62 -21.37
CA MET A 666 -0.10 8.40 -22.48
C MET A 666 -0.70 9.02 -23.75
N VAL A 667 0.11 9.86 -24.41
CA VAL A 667 -0.23 10.51 -25.68
C VAL A 667 0.44 9.73 -26.80
N THR A 668 -0.36 9.37 -27.80
CA THR A 668 0.12 8.74 -29.03
C THR A 668 -0.35 9.51 -30.24
N LYS A 669 0.40 9.38 -31.33
CA LYS A 669 0.17 10.05 -32.60
C LYS A 669 -0.28 9.02 -33.64
N LEU A 670 -1.36 9.34 -34.35
CA LEU A 670 -1.89 8.53 -35.45
C LEU A 670 -1.55 9.14 -36.82
N ALA A 671 -1.59 10.47 -36.91
CA ALA A 671 -1.18 11.24 -38.08
C ALA A 671 -0.58 12.59 -37.63
N ALA A 672 -0.20 13.47 -38.57
CA ALA A 672 0.53 14.72 -38.28
C ALA A 672 -0.11 15.56 -37.15
N ASP A 673 -1.43 15.70 -37.15
CA ASP A 673 -2.22 16.46 -36.16
C ASP A 673 -3.40 15.65 -35.59
N GLU A 674 -3.25 14.32 -35.56
CA GLU A 674 -4.27 13.42 -35.02
C GLU A 674 -3.68 12.59 -33.87
N PHE A 675 -4.29 12.69 -32.69
CA PHE A 675 -3.77 12.13 -31.44
C PHE A 675 -4.78 11.21 -30.76
N GLN A 676 -4.25 10.19 -30.11
CA GLN A 676 -4.98 9.21 -29.31
C GLN A 676 -4.36 9.22 -27.91
N ILE A 677 -5.15 9.59 -26.90
CA ILE A 677 -4.65 9.83 -25.54
C ILE A 677 -5.46 8.99 -24.57
N VAL A 678 -4.80 8.14 -23.80
CA VAL A 678 -5.43 7.45 -22.66
C VAL A 678 -5.09 8.20 -21.38
N CYS A 679 -6.08 8.45 -20.53
CA CYS A 679 -5.92 9.09 -19.22
C CYS A 679 -6.65 8.27 -18.14
N PHE A 680 -6.13 8.26 -16.92
CA PHE A 680 -6.72 7.51 -15.80
C PHE A 680 -6.42 8.13 -14.44
N ASN A 681 -7.33 7.94 -13.48
CA ASN A 681 -7.18 8.36 -12.09
C ASN A 681 -7.28 7.14 -11.16
N LEU A 682 -6.13 6.52 -10.86
CA LEU A 682 -6.08 5.35 -9.99
C LEU A 682 -6.22 5.77 -8.52
N ASN A 683 -7.29 5.34 -7.85
CA ASN A 683 -7.47 5.47 -6.41
C ASN A 683 -7.14 4.14 -5.73
N TRP A 684 -6.13 4.13 -4.85
CA TRP A 684 -5.70 2.94 -4.13
C TRP A 684 -6.62 2.60 -2.97
N TYR A 685 -6.76 1.31 -2.69
CA TYR A 685 -7.39 0.88 -1.46
C TYR A 685 -6.55 1.27 -0.22
N ASN A 686 -7.22 1.34 0.92
CA ASN A 686 -6.68 1.55 2.25
C ASN A 686 -6.22 0.25 2.90
N SER A 687 -5.64 0.35 4.09
CA SER A 687 -5.05 -0.78 4.80
C SER A 687 -6.04 -1.89 5.14
N SER A 688 -7.35 -1.59 5.25
CA SER A 688 -8.37 -2.60 5.54
C SER A 688 -8.47 -3.69 4.47
N TYR A 689 -8.09 -3.38 3.22
CA TYR A 689 -8.01 -4.38 2.16
C TYR A 689 -7.10 -5.54 2.55
N PHE A 690 -5.95 -5.25 3.16
CA PHE A 690 -4.93 -6.25 3.50
C PHE A 690 -5.23 -7.03 4.78
N ILE A 691 -6.01 -6.44 5.69
CA ILE A 691 -6.36 -7.03 6.99
C ILE A 691 -7.53 -8.00 6.86
N ASN A 692 -8.54 -7.65 6.05
CA ASN A 692 -9.77 -8.43 5.90
C ASN A 692 -9.58 -9.64 4.98
N ALA A 693 -10.44 -10.65 5.12
CA ALA A 693 -10.42 -11.80 4.21
C ALA A 693 -10.60 -11.35 2.74
N GLU A 694 -9.90 -12.01 1.82
CA GLU A 694 -9.87 -11.62 0.40
C GLU A 694 -11.15 -12.00 -0.35
N ASN A 695 -11.84 -13.04 0.09
CA ASN A 695 -13.17 -13.43 -0.40
C ASN A 695 -14.22 -12.43 0.12
N GLN A 696 -14.50 -11.41 -0.70
CA GLN A 696 -15.50 -10.41 -0.39
C GLN A 696 -16.89 -11.02 -0.48
N ALA A 697 -17.68 -10.88 0.58
CA ALA A 697 -19.06 -11.35 0.62
C ALA A 697 -19.97 -10.42 -0.19
N THR A 698 -19.69 -9.12 -0.21
CA THR A 698 -20.54 -8.11 -0.86
C THR A 698 -19.77 -7.08 -1.68
N VAL A 699 -20.46 -6.45 -2.63
CA VAL A 699 -19.95 -5.29 -3.36
C VAL A 699 -19.65 -4.10 -2.43
N ALA A 700 -20.45 -3.94 -1.37
CA ALA A 700 -20.27 -2.86 -0.39
C ALA A 700 -18.92 -2.98 0.35
N GLU A 701 -18.51 -4.19 0.72
CA GLU A 701 -17.18 -4.45 1.30
C GLU A 701 -16.07 -4.05 0.32
N ALA A 702 -16.20 -4.40 -0.96
CA ALA A 702 -15.22 -4.04 -1.98
C ALA A 702 -15.06 -2.52 -2.12
N LYS A 703 -16.16 -1.78 -2.06
CA LYS A 703 -16.18 -0.30 -2.13
C LYS A 703 -15.61 0.35 -0.86
N ALA A 704 -15.81 -0.25 0.31
CA ALA A 704 -15.33 0.26 1.59
C ALA A 704 -13.80 0.29 1.70
N TYR A 705 -13.08 -0.46 0.85
CA TYR A 705 -11.63 -0.44 0.81
C TYR A 705 -11.05 0.83 0.20
N PHE A 706 -11.82 1.70 -0.44
CA PHE A 706 -11.28 2.91 -1.03
C PHE A 706 -11.52 4.12 -0.14
N ASP A 707 -10.50 4.97 -0.01
CA ASP A 707 -10.64 6.22 0.74
C ASP A 707 -11.61 7.14 0.00
N GLN A 708 -12.66 7.56 0.72
CA GLN A 708 -13.67 8.50 0.22
C GLN A 708 -13.16 9.94 0.12
N THR A 709 -11.97 10.21 0.65
CA THR A 709 -11.31 11.51 0.62
C THR A 709 -10.51 11.74 -0.67
N ASN A 710 -10.33 10.71 -1.52
CA ASN A 710 -9.59 10.89 -2.76
C ASN A 710 -10.40 11.72 -3.76
N THR A 711 -9.80 12.80 -4.22
CA THR A 711 -10.46 13.85 -5.00
C THR A 711 -10.33 13.60 -6.50
N LYS A 712 -11.19 14.29 -7.24
CA LYS A 712 -11.09 14.34 -8.70
C LYS A 712 -9.71 14.83 -9.11
N LYS A 713 -9.11 14.22 -10.13
CA LYS A 713 -7.79 14.63 -10.62
C LYS A 713 -7.94 15.52 -11.84
N LYS A 714 -7.40 16.74 -11.77
CA LYS A 714 -7.29 17.65 -12.92
C LYS A 714 -5.98 17.41 -13.67
N ILE A 715 -6.08 17.04 -14.95
CA ILE A 715 -4.95 16.80 -15.85
C ILE A 715 -5.00 17.85 -16.96
N VAL A 716 -3.86 18.52 -17.21
CA VAL A 716 -3.72 19.51 -18.29
C VAL A 716 -2.58 19.09 -19.21
N ILE A 717 -2.93 18.69 -20.44
CA ILE A 717 -1.97 18.26 -21.46
C ILE A 717 -1.87 19.37 -22.51
N LYS A 718 -0.69 19.97 -22.64
CA LYS A 718 -0.39 20.99 -23.65
C LYS A 718 0.46 20.37 -24.76
N LEU A 719 -0.13 20.16 -25.93
CA LEU A 719 0.55 19.65 -27.12
C LEU A 719 1.13 20.83 -27.91
N SER A 720 2.46 20.95 -27.93
CA SER A 720 3.18 21.96 -28.72
C SER A 720 3.63 21.40 -30.06
N GLY A 721 3.69 22.24 -31.10
CA GLY A 721 4.10 21.83 -32.45
C GLY A 721 2.96 21.30 -33.32
N VAL A 722 1.71 21.58 -32.92
CA VAL A 722 0.48 21.29 -33.69
C VAL A 722 0.22 22.38 -34.74
N SER A 723 -0.71 22.15 -35.67
CA SER A 723 -1.13 23.18 -36.64
C SER A 723 -1.60 24.48 -35.95
N GLU A 724 -1.18 25.61 -36.54
CA GLU A 724 -1.37 26.94 -35.98
C GLU A 724 -2.84 27.36 -36.00
N ASN A 725 -3.35 27.87 -34.87
CA ASN A 725 -4.70 28.46 -34.73
C ASN A 725 -5.84 27.59 -35.31
N SER A 726 -5.65 26.28 -35.32
CA SER A 726 -6.51 25.29 -35.99
C SER A 726 -7.55 24.72 -35.03
N GLY A 727 -8.72 24.37 -35.57
CA GLY A 727 -9.80 23.72 -34.84
C GLY A 727 -9.60 22.20 -34.73
N TYR A 728 -9.99 21.62 -33.61
CA TYR A 728 -9.95 20.18 -33.36
C TYR A 728 -11.25 19.69 -32.73
N TYR A 729 -11.70 18.51 -33.15
CA TYR A 729 -12.69 17.74 -32.39
C TYR A 729 -11.98 16.83 -31.39
N VAL A 730 -12.47 16.82 -30.15
CA VAL A 730 -12.02 15.89 -29.10
C VAL A 730 -13.18 14.95 -28.79
N LYS A 731 -13.08 13.69 -29.21
CA LYS A 731 -14.03 12.63 -28.82
C LYS A 731 -13.52 11.97 -27.54
N ARG A 732 -14.30 12.00 -26.45
CA ARG A 732 -13.97 11.37 -25.18
C ARG A 732 -14.84 10.13 -24.97
N ARG A 733 -14.21 9.01 -24.63
CA ARG A 733 -14.88 7.80 -24.13
C ARG A 733 -14.45 7.58 -22.69
N SER A 734 -15.37 7.56 -21.73
CA SER A 734 -15.05 7.42 -20.30
C SER A 734 -15.80 6.30 -19.63
N VAL A 735 -15.17 5.69 -18.63
CA VAL A 735 -15.74 4.67 -17.74
C VAL A 735 -15.38 5.06 -16.31
N ASN A 736 -16.38 5.11 -15.44
CA ASN A 736 -16.24 5.40 -14.00
C ASN A 736 -17.42 4.75 -13.23
N SER A 737 -17.54 5.04 -11.94
CA SER A 737 -18.61 4.48 -11.10
C SER A 737 -20.03 4.89 -11.54
N ASN A 738 -20.18 5.98 -12.29
CA ASN A 738 -21.48 6.44 -12.77
C ASN A 738 -21.85 5.85 -14.15
N GLN A 739 -20.87 5.32 -14.90
CA GLN A 739 -21.08 4.85 -16.27
C GLN A 739 -20.07 3.79 -16.71
N GLY A 740 -20.56 2.72 -17.34
CA GLY A 740 -19.73 1.63 -17.85
C GLY A 740 -19.18 0.68 -16.78
N SER A 741 -19.54 0.86 -15.51
CA SER A 741 -19.17 -0.01 -14.40
C SER A 741 -20.30 -0.99 -14.07
N ILE A 742 -20.01 -2.28 -14.23
CA ILE A 742 -20.98 -3.35 -13.95
C ILE A 742 -21.34 -3.47 -12.48
N ILE A 743 -20.38 -3.22 -11.57
CA ILE A 743 -20.61 -3.23 -10.13
C ILE A 743 -21.66 -2.18 -9.75
N ASP A 744 -21.55 -1.00 -10.35
CA ASP A 744 -22.42 0.12 -10.02
C ASP A 744 -23.79 -0.02 -10.71
N GLU A 745 -23.83 -0.47 -11.96
CA GLU A 745 -25.10 -0.67 -12.67
C GLU A 745 -25.90 -1.82 -12.06
N TRP A 746 -25.27 -2.92 -11.69
CA TRP A 746 -25.93 -4.02 -10.98
C TRP A 746 -26.38 -3.60 -9.57
N GLY A 747 -25.68 -2.67 -8.94
CA GLY A 747 -26.10 -2.07 -7.66
C GLY A 747 -27.45 -1.35 -7.72
N LYS A 748 -27.90 -0.91 -8.91
CA LYS A 748 -29.24 -0.34 -9.10
C LYS A 748 -30.37 -1.37 -9.04
N PHE A 749 -30.02 -2.66 -9.11
CA PHE A 749 -30.91 -3.81 -8.96
C PHE A 749 -30.68 -4.50 -7.61
N ASP A 750 -30.29 -3.73 -6.59
CA ASP A 750 -30.00 -4.21 -5.22
C ASP A 750 -29.00 -5.37 -5.15
N ASN A 751 -28.13 -5.49 -6.18
CA ASN A 751 -27.24 -6.63 -6.35
C ASN A 751 -27.97 -7.99 -6.30
N ASP A 752 -29.19 -8.08 -6.86
CA ASP A 752 -29.96 -9.32 -6.89
C ASP A 752 -29.27 -10.41 -7.72
N GLU A 753 -29.24 -11.63 -7.20
CA GLU A 753 -28.69 -12.81 -7.88
C GLU A 753 -29.61 -13.31 -9.01
N LYS A 754 -30.91 -12.97 -8.97
CA LYS A 754 -31.97 -13.50 -9.84
C LYS A 754 -32.47 -12.48 -10.85
N LEU A 755 -31.57 -11.95 -11.66
CA LEU A 755 -31.95 -11.03 -12.73
C LEU A 755 -32.70 -11.74 -13.87
N GLU A 756 -33.73 -11.08 -14.40
CA GLU A 756 -34.43 -11.49 -15.59
C GLU A 756 -33.58 -11.29 -16.85
N ARG A 757 -33.90 -12.01 -17.94
CA ARG A 757 -33.17 -11.86 -19.22
C ARG A 757 -33.20 -10.44 -19.77
N THR A 758 -34.28 -9.70 -19.55
CA THR A 758 -34.45 -8.30 -19.93
C THR A 758 -33.50 -7.39 -19.15
N GLU A 759 -33.32 -7.65 -17.86
CA GLU A 759 -32.39 -6.92 -16.99
C GLU A 759 -30.94 -7.23 -17.34
N ILE A 760 -30.61 -8.49 -17.62
CA ILE A 760 -29.28 -8.87 -18.14
C ILE A 760 -28.96 -8.14 -19.44
N LYS A 761 -29.91 -8.07 -20.39
CA LYS A 761 -29.73 -7.31 -21.63
C LYS A 761 -29.54 -5.82 -21.37
N TYR A 762 -30.31 -5.24 -20.45
CA TYR A 762 -30.12 -3.87 -20.03
C TYR A 762 -28.70 -3.63 -19.48
N LEU A 763 -28.19 -4.51 -18.61
CA LEU A 763 -26.82 -4.42 -18.12
C LEU A 763 -25.78 -4.53 -19.26
N GLN A 764 -25.99 -5.43 -20.24
CA GLN A 764 -25.12 -5.54 -21.41
C GLN A 764 -25.04 -4.23 -22.22
N GLU A 765 -26.14 -3.48 -22.29
CA GLU A 765 -26.25 -2.22 -23.02
C GLU A 765 -25.75 -1.00 -22.22
N MET A 766 -25.97 -0.98 -20.91
CA MET A 766 -25.58 0.14 -20.03
C MET A 766 -24.14 0.06 -19.54
N CYS A 767 -23.57 -1.14 -19.41
CA CYS A 767 -22.17 -1.32 -19.09
C CYS A 767 -21.29 -1.05 -20.32
N VAL A 768 -21.34 0.17 -20.86
CA VAL A 768 -20.54 0.66 -21.99
C VAL A 768 -19.94 2.04 -21.64
N PRO A 769 -18.83 2.46 -22.27
CA PRO A 769 -18.27 3.79 -22.05
C PRO A 769 -19.22 4.90 -22.51
N GLN A 770 -19.31 5.97 -21.73
CA GLN A 770 -19.97 7.20 -22.17
C GLN A 770 -19.14 7.83 -23.29
N LEU A 771 -19.81 8.26 -24.36
CA LEU A 771 -19.19 8.96 -25.49
C LEU A 771 -19.63 10.42 -25.53
N SER A 772 -18.68 11.34 -25.61
CA SER A 772 -18.93 12.76 -25.83
C SER A 772 -17.97 13.34 -26.87
N ARG A 773 -18.30 14.52 -27.41
CA ARG A 773 -17.46 15.26 -28.36
C ARG A 773 -17.49 16.75 -28.06
N THR A 774 -16.32 17.37 -27.98
CA THR A 774 -16.16 18.83 -27.84
C THR A 774 -15.30 19.38 -28.98
N LYS A 775 -15.31 20.71 -29.14
CA LYS A 775 -14.41 21.45 -30.02
C LYS A 775 -13.41 22.24 -29.18
N VAL A 776 -12.16 22.26 -29.61
CA VAL A 776 -11.07 23.03 -29.01
C VAL A 776 -10.25 23.66 -30.14
N GLN A 777 -9.54 24.75 -29.85
CA GLN A 777 -8.72 25.44 -30.84
C GLN A 777 -7.29 25.61 -30.28
N SER A 778 -6.28 25.39 -31.12
CA SER A 778 -4.91 25.72 -30.75
C SER A 778 -4.71 27.23 -30.69
N LYS A 779 -3.84 27.70 -29.80
CA LYS A 779 -3.36 29.09 -29.74
C LYS A 779 -1.91 29.11 -30.21
N GLY A 780 -1.64 29.73 -31.36
CA GLY A 780 -0.38 29.51 -32.07
C GLY A 780 -0.21 28.00 -32.34
N HIS A 781 0.97 27.45 -32.07
CA HIS A 781 1.29 26.03 -32.20
C HIS A 781 1.02 25.19 -30.94
N MET A 782 0.13 25.64 -30.04
CA MET A 782 -0.14 24.96 -28.78
C MET A 782 -1.62 24.61 -28.64
N LEU A 783 -1.92 23.32 -28.46
CA LEU A 783 -3.25 22.83 -28.12
C LEU A 783 -3.30 22.41 -26.64
N THR A 784 -4.19 23.03 -25.86
CA THR A 784 -4.40 22.69 -24.45
C THR A 784 -5.63 21.81 -24.28
N LEU A 785 -5.46 20.65 -23.65
CA LEU A 785 -6.51 19.72 -23.28
C LEU A 785 -6.62 19.67 -21.76
N GLU A 786 -7.76 20.11 -21.22
CA GLU A 786 -8.04 20.05 -19.79
C GLU A 786 -9.05 18.95 -19.49
N LEU A 787 -8.74 18.10 -18.52
CA LEU A 787 -9.57 16.98 -18.10
C LEU A 787 -9.71 16.97 -16.60
N GLU A 788 -10.93 16.69 -16.14
CA GLU A 788 -11.20 16.29 -14.76
C GLU A 788 -11.64 14.82 -14.80
N LEU A 789 -10.99 14.00 -13.97
CA LEU A 789 -11.25 12.57 -13.85
C LEU A 789 -11.76 12.26 -12.45
N GLU A 790 -12.91 11.60 -12.36
CA GLU A 790 -13.42 11.06 -11.10
C GLU A 790 -12.46 9.99 -10.54
N PRO A 791 -12.49 9.68 -9.23
CA PRO A 791 -11.74 8.56 -8.68
C PRO A 791 -12.06 7.26 -9.44
N GLN A 792 -11.02 6.52 -9.83
CA GLN A 792 -11.12 5.29 -10.63
C GLN A 792 -11.76 5.49 -12.02
N GLU A 793 -11.76 6.72 -12.54
CA GLU A 793 -12.10 6.96 -13.93
C GLU A 793 -10.91 6.68 -14.85
N PHE A 794 -11.19 6.06 -15.98
CA PHE A 794 -10.30 6.08 -17.13
C PHE A 794 -11.05 6.54 -18.38
N CYS A 795 -10.34 7.21 -19.27
CA CYS A 795 -10.90 7.67 -20.53
C CYS A 795 -9.90 7.64 -21.68
N MET A 796 -10.45 7.64 -22.89
CA MET A 796 -9.72 7.76 -24.15
C MET A 796 -10.18 9.00 -24.89
N LEU A 797 -9.23 9.84 -25.27
CA LEU A 797 -9.44 10.99 -26.13
C LEU A 797 -8.94 10.67 -27.52
N HIS A 798 -9.78 10.94 -28.51
CA HIS A 798 -9.38 11.00 -29.90
C HIS A 798 -9.48 12.45 -30.35
N VAL A 799 -8.32 13.06 -30.56
CA VAL A 799 -8.17 14.45 -31.00
C VAL A 799 -7.92 14.42 -32.50
N LEU A 800 -8.82 15.01 -33.28
CA LEU A 800 -8.75 15.03 -34.75
C LEU A 800 -8.93 16.46 -35.28
N PRO A 801 -8.26 16.85 -36.38
CA PRO A 801 -8.45 18.17 -36.98
C PRO A 801 -9.89 18.40 -37.44
N GLU A 802 -10.34 19.65 -37.36
CA GLU A 802 -11.56 20.12 -38.02
C GLU A 802 -11.24 20.40 -39.49
N TYR A 803 -11.45 19.40 -40.35
CA TYR A 803 -11.33 19.53 -41.81
C TYR A 803 -12.56 20.20 -42.43
#